data_AF-U2JB09-F1
#
_entry.id   AF-U2JB09-F1
#
_cell.length_a   1.000
_cell.length_b   1.000
_cell.length_c   1.000
_cell.angle_alpha   90.00
_cell.angle_beta   90.00
_cell.angle_gamma   90.00
#
_symmetry.space_group_name_H-M   'P 1'
#
loop_
_entity.id
_entity.type
_entity.pdbx_description
1 polymer ?
#
loop_
_entity_poly.entity_id
_entity_poly.type
_entity_poly.pdbx_seq_one_letter_code
_entity_poly.pdbx_strand_id
1 'polypeptide(L)'
;MNQVDKITLNFIGKDESFFRDLHADFNTAWSDLLERVTDRVLLEWSNPNVHLEIDKLILDLPPIGANNFKKEFLVQYETILERELIKVVKKHQGEEVITKARRDRTELLFHYLLHGHLLWRPGDSSFNLQDLFLEILKNNSAALYKFLRTHGHYTSLQERIIYQLEEKSLYAGIKLLAPNDSQFIVSYIKALKQKYKRLTQPQITETNYQYAVWKVIYAYVLTMQTTYFNKKMFVKQTIVKIGNHYNINYNHLLRLLWTDQNEDHISGELYLILQNLFQEEKRGIVKRKNWRHWIQLIAQIEGTLLDGLKREKNTLIQLLKSDNSIYLLQLLNEQEILTLVDFVIPNEAPFIRNYTSVLDQNQQKGLLQGKAGGEFRLLKWQIIFPILFQNNGANFNRKYFVEKVILKIAAHYNLQAIQLLNYWSIGDKVFQNDKVLLSIWKELLNKYEPSPTKSKGLVSVHKDHIILAIRRQVVLTVDQIDRLKEWVESSTEGIKFIERLDPIALQHFIKVNFKKDAEWIIHYASYLDLLENSKFTALKLGGKFTTIKWLFILQTLLGGYRQSLNKKYFVEQVLAKLSDHYNIKKDVIIKILTDNIGDVGYQVPYDLFKVLNDLRKYAVVINKKDPINDPKSNSADEAAENAFIHPILDLLASILGVFDRQTVLRIDKKHMLFVLGRYRSSHSGHSQLDILRFILSWLLGQVPVPNQKSDCLQQLTILSERSPLLQAAIQQEKLQRIMEQDNDNDEVADINTFREVHNAGVILIAAYLPRLFSILKYTENGQFCNQEKQIRAVFLIQYLIFGNTEYPEHELYFNKILTGIRIDKALPNSLDLTKEEMEVSNQMLASILMHWQKVKTIGALREGFLQRGGLLYTKDDVLELSIDQKAFDMLLDYVSWNYKTIRFQWMEKTILTNWR
;
A
#
# COMPACT_ATOMS: atom_id res chain seq x y z
N MET A 1 26.56 -35.47 -2.90
CA MET A 1 26.15 -35.50 -1.49
C MET A 1 24.65 -35.63 -1.47
N ASN A 2 24.12 -36.57 -0.68
CA ASN A 2 22.69 -36.89 -0.66
C ASN A 2 21.98 -35.98 0.34
N GLN A 3 20.78 -35.51 0.01
CA GLN A 3 19.96 -34.68 0.90
C GLN A 3 18.59 -35.33 1.03
N VAL A 4 18.12 -35.49 2.28
CA VAL A 4 16.79 -36.00 2.60
C VAL A 4 16.07 -34.94 3.42
N ASP A 5 15.07 -34.29 2.84
CA ASP A 5 14.38 -33.17 3.51
C ASP A 5 13.50 -33.63 4.67
N LYS A 6 12.92 -34.83 4.58
CA LYS A 6 12.02 -35.37 5.62
C LYS A 6 11.91 -36.89 5.57
N ILE A 7 12.04 -37.52 6.75
CA ILE A 7 11.68 -38.93 6.97
C ILE A 7 10.44 -38.98 7.86
N THR A 8 9.44 -39.78 7.49
CA THR A 8 8.21 -39.97 8.29
C THR A 8 8.02 -41.46 8.56
N LEU A 9 7.87 -41.83 9.84
CA LEU A 9 7.60 -43.20 10.26
C LEU A 9 6.19 -43.31 10.83
N ASN A 10 5.43 -44.26 10.31
CA ASN A 10 4.07 -44.54 10.75
C ASN A 10 4.02 -45.98 11.30
N PHE A 11 3.88 -46.12 12.61
CA PHE A 11 3.74 -47.42 13.26
C PHE A 11 2.28 -47.70 13.65
N ILE A 12 1.85 -48.95 13.56
CA ILE A 12 0.52 -49.42 13.96
C ILE A 12 0.69 -50.64 14.86
N GLY A 13 0.11 -50.63 16.06
CA GLY A 13 0.19 -51.77 16.98
C GLY A 13 -0.78 -51.63 18.16
N LYS A 14 -0.81 -52.67 19.03
CA LYS A 14 -1.76 -52.76 20.16
C LYS A 14 -1.16 -52.40 21.53
N ASP A 15 0.17 -52.32 21.64
CA ASP A 15 0.87 -52.07 22.89
C ASP A 15 1.23 -50.58 23.03
N GLU A 16 0.39 -49.84 23.74
CA GLU A 16 0.54 -48.39 23.93
C GLU A 16 1.80 -48.03 24.75
N SER A 17 2.20 -48.91 25.68
CA SER A 17 3.37 -48.68 26.53
C SER A 17 4.66 -48.70 25.71
N PHE A 18 4.77 -49.66 24.80
CA PHE A 18 5.87 -49.77 23.86
C PHE A 18 6.01 -48.52 22.96
N PHE A 19 4.90 -47.98 22.42
CA PHE A 19 4.96 -46.80 21.56
C PHE A 19 5.35 -45.52 22.30
N ARG A 20 4.95 -45.41 23.58
CA ARG A 20 5.33 -44.27 24.42
C ARG A 20 6.83 -44.27 24.71
N ASP A 21 7.38 -45.44 25.03
CA ASP A 21 8.82 -45.63 25.25
C ASP A 21 9.61 -45.43 23.95
N LEU A 22 9.10 -45.95 22.83
CA LEU A 22 9.70 -45.74 21.52
C LEU A 22 9.75 -44.26 21.14
N HIS A 23 8.69 -43.49 21.40
CA HIS A 23 8.65 -42.05 21.16
C HIS A 23 9.66 -41.27 22.02
N ALA A 24 9.86 -41.67 23.28
CA ALA A 24 10.83 -41.04 24.17
C ALA A 24 12.28 -41.35 23.76
N ASP A 25 12.57 -42.60 23.39
CA ASP A 25 13.88 -43.05 22.90
C ASP A 25 14.19 -42.50 21.48
N PHE A 26 13.17 -42.04 20.74
CA PHE A 26 13.33 -41.64 19.33
C PHE A 26 14.21 -40.39 19.15
N ASN A 27 14.05 -39.42 20.05
CA ASN A 27 14.70 -38.11 19.99
C ASN A 27 16.17 -38.10 20.43
N THR A 28 16.71 -39.23 20.89
CA THR A 28 18.07 -39.29 21.46
C THR A 28 19.00 -40.28 20.75
N ALA A 29 18.52 -41.47 20.38
CA ALA A 29 19.39 -42.52 19.82
C ALA A 29 18.93 -43.05 18.45
N TRP A 30 17.62 -43.08 18.19
CA TRP A 30 17.10 -43.64 16.94
C TRP A 30 17.25 -42.73 15.74
N SER A 31 17.16 -41.40 15.93
CA SER A 31 17.38 -40.42 14.86
C SER A 31 18.77 -40.57 14.24
N ASP A 32 19.82 -40.56 15.09
CA ASP A 32 21.21 -40.70 14.65
C ASP A 32 21.47 -42.04 13.95
N LEU A 33 20.86 -43.13 14.43
CA LEU A 33 21.01 -44.45 13.84
C LEU A 33 20.31 -44.56 12.49
N LEU A 34 19.11 -43.99 12.34
CA LEU A 34 18.38 -43.94 11.08
C LEU A 34 19.09 -43.08 10.05
N GLU A 35 19.57 -41.90 10.44
CA GLU A 35 20.32 -40.99 9.57
C GLU A 35 21.57 -41.69 9.02
N ARG A 36 22.37 -42.32 9.89
CA ARG A 36 23.58 -43.05 9.47
C ARG A 36 23.29 -44.20 8.50
N VAL A 37 22.24 -44.97 8.75
CA VAL A 37 21.84 -46.08 7.85
C VAL A 37 21.34 -45.54 6.52
N THR A 38 20.55 -44.46 6.54
CA THR A 38 20.02 -43.81 5.32
C THR A 38 21.14 -43.25 4.47
N ASP A 39 22.06 -42.49 5.07
CA ASP A 39 23.20 -41.90 4.37
C ASP A 39 24.11 -42.98 3.78
N ARG A 40 24.38 -44.06 4.52
CA ARG A 40 25.18 -45.19 4.04
C ARG A 40 24.58 -45.80 2.77
N VAL A 41 23.30 -46.17 2.80
CA VAL A 41 22.62 -46.80 1.66
C VAL A 41 22.56 -45.84 0.45
N LEU A 42 22.25 -44.57 0.67
CA LEU A 42 22.20 -43.58 -0.41
C LEU A 42 23.59 -43.32 -1.01
N LEU A 43 24.66 -43.35 -0.21
CA LEU A 43 26.03 -43.12 -0.67
C LEU A 43 26.55 -44.28 -1.51
N GLU A 44 26.23 -45.52 -1.12
CA GLU A 44 26.59 -46.74 -1.85
C GLU A 44 26.00 -46.77 -3.28
N TRP A 45 24.80 -46.21 -3.47
CA TRP A 45 24.13 -46.11 -4.76
C TRP A 45 24.27 -44.73 -5.44
N SER A 46 25.09 -43.83 -4.90
CA SER A 46 25.29 -42.49 -5.46
C SER A 46 26.21 -42.51 -6.68
N ASN A 47 25.83 -41.78 -7.73
CA ASN A 47 26.67 -41.56 -8.91
C ASN A 47 26.99 -40.06 -9.04
N PRO A 48 28.28 -39.66 -9.03
CA PRO A 48 28.66 -38.24 -9.08
C PRO A 48 28.26 -37.52 -10.37
N ASN A 49 27.94 -38.26 -11.44
CA ASN A 49 27.58 -37.71 -12.74
C ASN A 49 26.06 -37.68 -12.99
N VAL A 50 25.24 -38.16 -12.05
CA VAL A 50 23.79 -38.26 -12.20
C VAL A 50 23.12 -37.58 -11.02
N HIS A 51 22.29 -36.58 -11.32
CA HIS A 51 21.42 -35.97 -10.31
C HIS A 51 20.06 -36.65 -10.38
N LEU A 52 19.69 -37.35 -9.30
CA LEU A 52 18.45 -38.09 -9.20
C LEU A 52 17.60 -37.47 -8.08
N GLU A 53 16.51 -36.81 -8.48
CA GLU A 53 15.54 -36.20 -7.57
C GLU A 53 14.36 -37.17 -7.38
N ILE A 54 14.06 -37.51 -6.12
CA ILE A 54 12.97 -38.42 -5.76
C ILE A 54 11.96 -37.65 -4.92
N ASP A 55 10.80 -37.33 -5.48
CA ASP A 55 9.73 -36.59 -4.79
C ASP A 55 9.24 -37.31 -3.52
N LYS A 56 9.12 -38.65 -3.57
CA LYS A 56 8.69 -39.48 -2.45
C LYS A 56 9.11 -40.94 -2.63
N LEU A 57 9.74 -41.52 -1.62
CA LEU A 57 10.03 -42.96 -1.53
C LEU A 57 9.22 -43.57 -0.38
N ILE A 58 8.40 -44.59 -0.68
CA ILE A 58 7.56 -45.27 0.32
C ILE A 58 8.21 -46.62 0.64
N LEU A 59 8.43 -46.88 1.93
CA LEU A 59 9.03 -48.11 2.43
C LEU A 59 8.00 -48.87 3.27
N ASP A 60 7.60 -50.05 2.81
CA ASP A 60 6.66 -50.91 3.52
C ASP A 60 7.41 -51.99 4.28
N LEU A 61 7.54 -51.81 5.61
CA LEU A 61 8.25 -52.76 6.48
C LEU A 61 7.34 -53.92 6.91
N PRO A 62 7.88 -55.16 7.03
CA PRO A 62 7.14 -56.29 7.58
C PRO A 62 6.76 -56.08 9.06
N PRO A 63 5.80 -56.86 9.60
CA PRO A 63 5.47 -56.82 11.01
C PRO A 63 6.67 -57.25 11.87
N ILE A 64 7.07 -56.41 12.83
CA ILE A 64 8.17 -56.68 13.76
C ILE A 64 7.59 -56.88 15.17
N GLY A 65 8.04 -57.93 15.86
CA GLY A 65 7.66 -58.18 17.25
C GLY A 65 8.28 -57.18 18.22
N ALA A 66 7.51 -56.66 19.18
CA ALA A 66 7.96 -55.62 20.13
C ALA A 66 9.25 -56.01 20.88
N ASN A 67 9.38 -57.28 21.28
CA ASN A 67 10.55 -57.80 22.00
C ASN A 67 11.84 -57.82 21.16
N ASN A 68 11.72 -57.85 19.83
CA ASN A 68 12.85 -57.88 18.90
C ASN A 68 13.04 -56.57 18.12
N PHE A 69 12.21 -55.56 18.37
CA PHE A 69 12.18 -54.31 17.59
C PHE A 69 13.54 -53.63 17.50
N LYS A 70 14.25 -53.51 18.65
CA LYS A 70 15.58 -52.87 18.70
C LYS A 70 16.63 -53.58 17.83
N LYS A 71 16.45 -54.87 17.53
CA LYS A 71 17.39 -55.68 16.72
C LYS A 71 16.98 -55.78 15.25
N GLU A 72 15.69 -55.88 14.96
CA GLU A 72 15.20 -56.20 13.61
C GLU A 72 14.83 -54.96 12.79
N PHE A 73 14.43 -53.85 13.42
CA PHE A 73 13.91 -52.68 12.70
C PHE A 73 14.92 -52.05 11.73
N LEU A 74 16.14 -51.75 12.17
CA LEU A 74 17.15 -51.13 11.30
C LEU A 74 17.55 -52.05 10.14
N VAL A 75 17.66 -53.35 10.41
CA VAL A 75 18.02 -54.35 9.41
C VAL A 75 16.94 -54.42 8.33
N GLN A 76 15.66 -54.43 8.72
CA GLN A 76 14.55 -54.44 7.77
C GLN A 76 14.41 -53.10 7.04
N TYR A 77 14.60 -51.98 7.73
CA TYR A 77 14.60 -50.64 7.14
C TYR A 77 15.66 -50.51 6.04
N GLU A 78 16.90 -50.88 6.34
CA GLU A 78 18.03 -50.84 5.40
C GLU A 78 17.76 -51.70 4.16
N THR A 79 17.34 -52.95 4.38
CA THR A 79 17.08 -53.91 3.29
C THR A 79 16.00 -53.40 2.33
N ILE A 80 14.94 -52.80 2.87
CA ILE A 80 13.81 -52.32 2.05
C ILE A 80 14.15 -50.99 1.38
N LEU A 81 14.84 -50.09 2.08
CA LEU A 81 15.34 -48.83 1.52
C LEU A 81 16.23 -49.13 0.30
N GLU A 82 17.19 -50.03 0.44
CA GLU A 82 18.08 -50.41 -0.64
C GLU A 82 17.30 -51.01 -1.82
N ARG A 83 16.37 -51.93 -1.55
CA ARG A 83 15.55 -52.57 -2.59
C ARG A 83 14.73 -51.57 -3.40
N GLU A 84 14.06 -50.63 -2.74
CA GLU A 84 13.24 -49.63 -3.43
C GLU A 84 14.12 -48.60 -4.18
N LEU A 85 15.26 -48.21 -3.59
CA LEU A 85 16.21 -47.32 -4.24
C LEU A 85 16.78 -47.93 -5.54
N ILE A 86 17.14 -49.22 -5.52
CA ILE A 86 17.62 -49.94 -6.72
C ILE A 86 16.59 -49.91 -7.84
N LYS A 87 15.29 -50.06 -7.54
CA LYS A 87 14.23 -49.98 -8.56
C LYS A 87 14.18 -48.59 -9.20
N VAL A 88 14.29 -47.53 -8.39
CA VAL A 88 14.28 -46.15 -8.88
C VAL A 88 15.52 -45.88 -9.74
N VAL A 89 16.71 -46.27 -9.28
CA VAL A 89 17.97 -46.06 -10.01
C VAL A 89 17.95 -46.83 -11.34
N LYS A 90 17.51 -48.10 -11.36
CA LYS A 90 17.41 -48.89 -12.60
C LYS A 90 16.41 -48.32 -13.61
N LYS A 91 15.32 -47.70 -13.14
CA LYS A 91 14.35 -47.04 -14.01
C LYS A 91 14.94 -45.80 -14.72
N HIS A 92 15.88 -45.11 -14.08
CA HIS A 92 16.48 -43.87 -14.60
C HIS A 92 17.80 -44.08 -15.36
N GLN A 93 18.33 -45.30 -15.44
CA GLN A 93 19.54 -45.61 -16.24
C GLN A 93 19.27 -45.82 -17.74
N GLY A 94 18.01 -45.73 -18.20
CA GLY A 94 17.59 -46.02 -19.59
C GLY A 94 17.16 -44.82 -20.43
N GLU A 95 17.11 -43.60 -19.88
CA GLU A 95 16.74 -42.39 -20.63
C GLU A 95 17.95 -41.45 -20.74
N GLU A 96 18.43 -41.22 -21.97
CA GLU A 96 19.50 -40.26 -22.25
C GLU A 96 19.10 -38.85 -21.76
N VAL A 97 19.65 -38.43 -20.62
CA VAL A 97 19.49 -37.07 -20.10
C VAL A 97 20.40 -36.11 -20.88
N ILE A 98 19.98 -35.77 -22.09
CA ILE A 98 20.50 -34.62 -22.83
C ILE A 98 19.51 -33.46 -22.62
N THR A 99 20.02 -32.33 -22.13
CA THR A 99 19.40 -30.99 -21.93
C THR A 99 18.86 -30.61 -20.53
N LYS A 100 19.75 -30.31 -19.57
CA LYS A 100 19.43 -29.35 -18.48
C LYS A 100 20.62 -28.58 -17.86
N ALA A 101 21.85 -28.70 -18.39
CA ALA A 101 23.05 -28.11 -17.79
C ALA A 101 23.32 -26.62 -18.09
N ARG A 102 22.40 -25.87 -18.73
CA ARG A 102 22.66 -24.47 -19.17
C ARG A 102 21.95 -23.38 -18.38
N ARG A 103 21.32 -23.68 -17.23
CA ARG A 103 20.49 -22.70 -16.46
C ARG A 103 21.04 -22.23 -15.10
N ASP A 104 22.23 -22.63 -14.70
CA ASP A 104 22.57 -22.61 -13.26
C ASP A 104 23.34 -21.35 -12.75
N ARG A 105 23.72 -20.38 -13.62
CA ARG A 105 24.42 -19.15 -13.17
C ARG A 105 23.52 -17.99 -12.80
N THR A 106 22.42 -17.81 -13.53
CA THR A 106 21.44 -16.75 -13.23
C THR A 106 20.81 -16.96 -11.85
N GLU A 107 20.48 -18.21 -11.54
CA GLU A 107 19.93 -18.60 -10.24
C GLU A 107 20.92 -18.38 -9.11
N LEU A 108 22.21 -18.68 -9.33
CA LEU A 108 23.26 -18.44 -8.35
C LEU A 108 23.40 -16.95 -7.98
N LEU A 109 23.35 -16.03 -8.95
CA LEU A 109 23.34 -14.59 -8.67
C LEU A 109 22.08 -14.16 -7.90
N PHE A 110 20.92 -14.61 -8.35
CA PHE A 110 19.64 -14.21 -7.76
C PHE A 110 19.53 -14.70 -6.32
N HIS A 111 19.94 -15.94 -6.08
CA HIS A 111 20.01 -16.52 -4.76
C HIS A 111 20.99 -15.76 -3.85
N TYR A 112 22.20 -15.47 -4.31
CA TYR A 112 23.17 -14.71 -3.54
C TYR A 112 22.66 -13.30 -3.20
N LEU A 113 22.06 -12.61 -4.17
CA LEU A 113 21.52 -11.26 -3.95
C LEU A 113 20.35 -11.25 -2.95
N LEU A 114 19.49 -12.28 -2.93
CA LEU A 114 18.42 -12.42 -1.94
C LEU A 114 18.93 -12.87 -0.58
N HIS A 115 19.70 -13.96 -0.53
CA HIS A 115 19.98 -14.69 0.72
C HIS A 115 21.38 -14.47 1.29
N GLY A 116 22.35 -14.05 0.47
CA GLY A 116 23.69 -13.65 0.91
C GLY A 116 24.69 -14.77 1.02
N HIS A 117 24.27 -15.96 0.63
CA HIS A 117 25.09 -17.16 0.54
C HIS A 117 24.86 -17.85 -0.81
N LEU A 118 25.80 -18.70 -1.20
CA LEU A 118 25.78 -19.41 -2.46
C LEU A 118 24.98 -20.71 -2.35
N LEU A 119 24.35 -21.12 -3.45
CA LEU A 119 23.90 -22.50 -3.63
C LEU A 119 25.17 -23.37 -3.70
N TRP A 120 25.34 -24.29 -2.76
CA TRP A 120 26.56 -25.09 -2.65
C TRP A 120 26.79 -25.92 -3.92
N ARG A 121 27.97 -25.77 -4.55
CA ARG A 121 28.47 -26.65 -5.63
C ARG A 121 29.89 -27.11 -5.33
N PRO A 122 30.26 -28.37 -5.66
CA PRO A 122 31.66 -28.80 -5.60
C PRO A 122 32.45 -28.16 -6.74
N GLY A 123 33.50 -27.38 -6.43
CA GLY A 123 34.49 -26.90 -7.40
C GLY A 123 34.59 -25.38 -7.63
N ASP A 124 33.73 -24.55 -7.02
CA ASP A 124 33.79 -23.09 -7.20
C ASP A 124 34.76 -22.44 -6.19
N SER A 125 36.06 -22.44 -6.51
CA SER A 125 37.11 -21.77 -5.73
C SER A 125 37.26 -20.26 -5.99
N SER A 126 36.37 -19.62 -6.75
CA SER A 126 36.39 -18.15 -6.91
C SER A 126 35.02 -17.58 -7.27
N PHE A 127 34.10 -17.49 -6.29
CA PHE A 127 32.90 -16.67 -6.46
C PHE A 127 33.28 -15.20 -6.47
N ASN A 128 33.01 -14.52 -7.58
CA ASN A 128 33.16 -13.09 -7.73
C ASN A 128 31.81 -12.49 -8.17
N LEU A 129 31.17 -11.73 -7.27
CA LEU A 129 29.88 -11.10 -7.54
C LEU A 129 29.93 -10.15 -8.74
N GLN A 130 31.03 -9.40 -8.88
CA GLN A 130 31.24 -8.43 -9.93
C GLN A 130 31.24 -9.10 -11.31
N ASP A 131 32.00 -10.19 -11.46
CA ASP A 131 32.07 -10.92 -12.73
C ASP A 131 30.75 -11.60 -13.07
N LEU A 132 30.10 -12.21 -12.07
CA LEU A 132 28.82 -12.89 -12.26
C LEU A 132 27.70 -11.91 -12.62
N PHE A 133 27.67 -10.73 -11.98
CA PHE A 133 26.73 -9.67 -12.31
C PHE A 133 26.90 -9.18 -13.74
N LEU A 134 28.14 -8.94 -14.18
CA LEU A 134 28.43 -8.52 -15.56
C LEU A 134 28.13 -9.62 -16.59
N GLU A 135 28.42 -10.87 -16.29
CA GLU A 135 28.09 -12.03 -17.13
C GLU A 135 26.58 -12.11 -17.38
N ILE A 136 25.78 -12.03 -16.31
CA ILE A 136 24.32 -12.11 -16.40
C ILE A 136 23.73 -10.85 -17.03
N LEU A 137 24.30 -9.68 -16.75
CA LEU A 137 23.90 -8.44 -17.42
C LEU A 137 24.09 -8.54 -18.94
N LYS A 138 25.15 -9.21 -19.41
CA LYS A 138 25.41 -9.40 -20.86
C LYS A 138 24.53 -10.50 -21.46
N ASN A 139 24.38 -11.63 -20.77
CA ASN A 139 23.79 -12.84 -21.33
C ASN A 139 22.29 -12.98 -21.03
N ASN A 140 21.77 -12.34 -19.98
CA ASN A 140 20.39 -12.50 -19.51
C ASN A 140 19.83 -11.23 -18.82
N SER A 141 20.02 -10.07 -19.47
CA SER A 141 19.58 -8.75 -18.96
C SER A 141 18.09 -8.68 -18.64
N ALA A 142 17.23 -9.32 -19.43
CA ALA A 142 15.79 -9.32 -19.21
C ALA A 142 15.38 -10.01 -17.90
N ALA A 143 16.01 -11.15 -17.57
CA ALA A 143 15.77 -11.83 -16.31
C ALA A 143 16.29 -11.00 -15.14
N LEU A 144 17.50 -10.44 -15.26
CA LEU A 144 18.08 -9.57 -14.23
C LEU A 144 17.23 -8.32 -13.98
N TYR A 145 16.72 -7.68 -15.04
CA TYR A 145 15.80 -6.55 -14.94
C TYR A 145 14.54 -6.93 -14.18
N LYS A 146 13.90 -8.05 -14.56
CA LYS A 146 12.68 -8.53 -13.89
C LYS A 146 12.95 -8.83 -12.42
N PHE A 147 14.04 -9.53 -12.12
CA PHE A 147 14.45 -9.88 -10.76
C PHE A 147 14.67 -8.63 -9.90
N LEU A 148 15.48 -7.67 -10.37
CA LEU A 148 15.75 -6.44 -9.63
C LEU A 148 14.49 -5.57 -9.48
N ARG A 149 13.56 -5.59 -10.44
CA ARG A 149 12.27 -4.90 -10.29
C ARG A 149 11.35 -5.56 -9.26
N THR A 150 11.36 -6.89 -9.19
CA THR A 150 10.53 -7.62 -8.23
C THR A 150 11.10 -7.54 -6.81
N HIS A 151 12.41 -7.76 -6.65
CA HIS A 151 13.05 -7.95 -5.34
C HIS A 151 13.97 -6.80 -4.92
N GLY A 152 14.16 -5.78 -5.77
CA GLY A 152 15.06 -4.66 -5.48
C GLY A 152 14.63 -3.76 -4.33
N HIS A 153 13.43 -3.93 -3.77
CA HIS A 153 12.97 -3.19 -2.59
C HIS A 153 13.61 -3.69 -1.29
N TYR A 154 14.22 -4.89 -1.27
CA TYR A 154 14.93 -5.39 -0.09
C TYR A 154 16.22 -4.61 0.17
N THR A 155 16.32 -4.03 1.37
CA THR A 155 17.50 -3.26 1.80
C THR A 155 18.79 -4.08 1.74
N SER A 156 18.75 -5.35 2.16
CA SER A 156 19.91 -6.26 2.14
C SER A 156 20.43 -6.52 0.73
N LEU A 157 19.54 -6.69 -0.24
CA LEU A 157 19.89 -6.84 -1.66
C LEU A 157 20.54 -5.57 -2.20
N GLN A 158 19.94 -4.39 -1.90
CA GLN A 158 20.50 -3.11 -2.32
C GLN A 158 21.91 -2.92 -1.75
N GLU A 159 22.09 -3.21 -0.46
CA GLU A 159 23.38 -3.08 0.22
C GLU A 159 24.44 -4.01 -0.37
N ARG A 160 24.11 -5.27 -0.70
CA ARG A 160 25.06 -6.15 -1.41
C ARG A 160 25.46 -5.61 -2.78
N ILE A 161 24.49 -5.12 -3.56
CA ILE A 161 24.78 -4.47 -4.84
C ILE A 161 25.72 -3.27 -4.64
N ILE A 162 25.43 -2.40 -3.67
CA ILE A 162 26.14 -1.12 -3.49
C ILE A 162 27.53 -1.30 -2.87
N TYR A 163 27.67 -2.18 -1.87
CA TYR A 163 28.93 -2.35 -1.15
C TYR A 163 29.90 -3.31 -1.85
N GLN A 164 29.40 -4.24 -2.67
CA GLN A 164 30.23 -5.30 -3.27
C GLN A 164 30.46 -5.17 -4.78
N LEU A 165 29.64 -4.40 -5.52
CA LEU A 165 29.91 -4.12 -6.93
C LEU A 165 30.81 -2.90 -7.11
N GLU A 166 31.64 -2.95 -8.13
CA GLU A 166 32.42 -1.79 -8.53
C GLU A 166 31.55 -0.72 -9.19
N GLU A 167 32.03 0.53 -9.16
CA GLU A 167 31.31 1.68 -9.69
C GLU A 167 30.87 1.53 -11.16
N LYS A 168 31.71 0.89 -11.99
CA LYS A 168 31.38 0.62 -13.40
C LYS A 168 30.15 -0.28 -13.54
N SER A 169 29.99 -1.26 -12.66
CA SER A 169 28.84 -2.17 -12.63
C SER A 169 27.59 -1.50 -12.08
N LEU A 170 27.74 -0.58 -11.11
CA LEU A 170 26.64 0.22 -10.62
C LEU A 170 26.06 1.11 -11.74
N TYR A 171 26.91 1.76 -12.55
CA TYR A 171 26.43 2.47 -13.73
C TYR A 171 25.73 1.56 -14.75
N ALA A 172 26.23 0.33 -14.93
CA ALA A 172 25.62 -0.64 -15.82
C ALA A 172 24.24 -1.11 -15.31
N GLY A 173 24.07 -1.24 -13.99
CA GLY A 173 22.78 -1.53 -13.35
C GLY A 173 21.78 -0.39 -13.51
N ILE A 174 22.20 0.88 -13.40
CA ILE A 174 21.33 2.03 -13.71
C ILE A 174 20.89 2.01 -15.18
N LYS A 175 21.79 1.69 -16.11
CA LYS A 175 21.45 1.56 -17.54
C LYS A 175 20.42 0.47 -17.81
N LEU A 176 20.48 -0.64 -17.05
CA LEU A 176 19.48 -1.70 -17.12
C LEU A 176 18.12 -1.24 -16.58
N LEU A 177 18.09 -0.60 -15.41
CA LEU A 177 16.86 -0.27 -14.71
C LEU A 177 16.11 0.93 -15.30
N ALA A 178 16.84 1.91 -15.84
CA ALA A 178 16.29 3.14 -16.38
C ALA A 178 16.96 3.50 -17.73
N PRO A 179 16.78 2.69 -18.80
CA PRO A 179 17.52 2.84 -20.05
C PRO A 179 17.37 4.23 -20.68
N ASN A 180 16.15 4.78 -20.68
CA ASN A 180 15.83 6.09 -21.28
C ASN A 180 16.42 7.28 -20.51
N ASP A 181 16.60 7.14 -19.19
CA ASP A 181 17.02 8.22 -18.30
C ASP A 181 18.43 8.01 -17.72
N SER A 182 19.07 6.90 -18.06
CA SER A 182 20.36 6.48 -17.53
C SER A 182 21.45 7.54 -17.69
N GLN A 183 21.53 8.19 -18.86
CA GLN A 183 22.49 9.27 -19.11
C GLN A 183 22.29 10.45 -18.16
N PHE A 184 21.04 10.84 -17.92
CA PHE A 184 20.70 11.90 -16.98
C PHE A 184 21.08 11.51 -15.55
N ILE A 185 20.68 10.31 -15.10
CA ILE A 185 20.97 9.81 -13.75
C ILE A 185 22.48 9.76 -13.53
N VAL A 186 23.24 9.17 -14.46
CA VAL A 186 24.72 9.08 -14.40
C VAL A 186 25.35 10.47 -14.30
N SER A 187 24.88 11.45 -15.08
CA SER A 187 25.38 12.83 -15.00
C SER A 187 25.15 13.45 -13.61
N TYR A 188 24.01 13.15 -13.00
CA TYR A 188 23.67 13.59 -11.65
C TYR A 188 24.53 12.92 -10.56
N ILE A 189 24.81 11.62 -10.67
CA ILE A 189 25.70 10.91 -9.73
C ILE A 189 27.09 11.54 -9.75
N LYS A 190 27.63 11.78 -10.95
CA LYS A 190 28.96 12.38 -11.14
C LYS A 190 29.01 13.78 -10.52
N ALA A 191 27.97 14.59 -10.73
CA ALA A 191 27.85 15.91 -10.11
C ALA A 191 27.88 15.83 -8.57
N LEU A 192 27.09 14.95 -7.96
CA LEU A 192 27.08 14.75 -6.49
C LEU A 192 28.46 14.35 -5.96
N LYS A 193 29.10 13.36 -6.58
CA LYS A 193 30.41 12.84 -6.16
C LYS A 193 31.52 13.89 -6.30
N GLN A 194 31.57 14.63 -7.40
CA GLN A 194 32.60 15.66 -7.60
C GLN A 194 32.47 16.80 -6.59
N LYS A 195 31.22 17.21 -6.33
CA LYS A 195 30.89 18.30 -5.43
C LYS A 195 31.10 17.95 -3.95
N TYR A 196 31.19 16.68 -3.58
CA TYR A 196 31.57 16.25 -2.22
C TYR A 196 32.84 16.92 -1.71
N LYS A 197 33.86 17.10 -2.56
CA LYS A 197 35.15 17.70 -2.16
C LYS A 197 35.03 19.14 -1.62
N ARG A 198 33.89 19.79 -1.84
CA ARG A 198 33.57 21.14 -1.37
C ARG A 198 32.71 21.17 -0.10
N LEU A 199 32.28 20.01 0.41
CA LEU A 199 31.59 19.90 1.68
C LEU A 199 32.59 20.12 2.81
N THR A 200 32.42 21.21 3.55
CA THR A 200 33.26 21.55 4.72
C THR A 200 32.81 20.78 5.96
N GLN A 201 32.86 19.44 5.91
CA GLN A 201 32.50 18.57 7.03
C GLN A 201 33.53 17.43 7.19
N PRO A 202 34.52 17.58 8.09
CA PRO A 202 35.63 16.62 8.24
C PRO A 202 35.20 15.23 8.76
N GLN A 203 34.01 15.10 9.34
CA GLN A 203 33.47 13.81 9.82
C GLN A 203 32.88 12.89 8.72
N ILE A 204 32.64 13.40 7.51
CA ILE A 204 32.09 12.58 6.42
C ILE A 204 33.24 12.16 5.51
N THR A 205 33.55 10.87 5.46
CA THR A 205 34.55 10.34 4.51
C THR A 205 33.99 10.29 3.09
N GLU A 206 34.86 10.42 2.08
CA GLU A 206 34.47 10.36 0.67
C GLU A 206 33.76 9.04 0.35
N THR A 207 34.29 7.95 0.87
CA THR A 207 33.75 6.59 0.70
C THR A 207 32.34 6.47 1.27
N ASN A 208 32.09 6.95 2.49
CA ASN A 208 30.77 6.89 3.10
C ASN A 208 29.76 7.73 2.31
N TYR A 209 30.15 8.93 1.88
CA TYR A 209 29.30 9.80 1.06
C TYR A 209 28.92 9.13 -0.26
N GLN A 210 29.88 8.50 -0.94
CA GLN A 210 29.63 7.78 -2.19
C GLN A 210 28.64 6.62 -1.99
N TYR A 211 28.76 5.85 -0.90
CA TYR A 211 27.81 4.78 -0.59
C TYR A 211 26.40 5.33 -0.32
N ALA A 212 26.27 6.43 0.42
CA ALA A 212 24.97 7.05 0.65
C ALA A 212 24.32 7.57 -0.64
N VAL A 213 25.11 8.17 -1.54
CA VAL A 213 24.64 8.58 -2.88
C VAL A 213 24.09 7.37 -3.65
N TRP A 214 24.86 6.28 -3.72
CA TRP A 214 24.43 5.06 -4.40
C TRP A 214 23.18 4.44 -3.77
N LYS A 215 23.12 4.36 -2.43
CA LYS A 215 21.96 3.86 -1.68
C LYS A 215 20.70 4.64 -1.98
N VAL A 216 20.76 5.96 -1.91
CA VAL A 216 19.61 6.83 -2.18
C VAL A 216 19.15 6.72 -3.63
N ILE A 217 20.07 6.63 -4.59
CA ILE A 217 19.74 6.53 -6.01
C ILE A 217 19.16 5.16 -6.38
N TYR A 218 19.80 4.07 -5.96
CA TYR A 218 19.28 2.71 -6.21
C TYR A 218 17.94 2.48 -5.52
N ALA A 219 17.78 2.94 -4.27
CA ALA A 219 16.50 2.87 -3.57
C ALA A 219 15.40 3.61 -4.32
N TYR A 220 15.69 4.74 -4.99
CA TYR A 220 14.71 5.42 -5.82
C TYR A 220 14.43 4.64 -7.11
N VAL A 221 15.45 4.25 -7.85
CA VAL A 221 15.30 3.60 -9.17
C VAL A 221 14.61 2.24 -9.06
N LEU A 222 14.88 1.48 -7.99
CA LEU A 222 14.32 0.15 -7.75
C LEU A 222 12.88 0.19 -7.20
N THR A 223 12.50 1.22 -6.43
CA THR A 223 11.14 1.31 -5.84
C THR A 223 10.12 2.01 -6.75
N MET A 224 10.55 2.62 -7.85
CA MET A 224 9.63 3.19 -8.83
C MET A 224 8.74 2.13 -9.48
N GLN A 225 7.43 2.21 -9.24
CA GLN A 225 6.40 1.40 -9.90
C GLN A 225 5.84 2.05 -11.18
N THR A 226 6.29 3.26 -11.53
CA THR A 226 5.77 4.02 -12.68
C THR A 226 6.62 3.83 -13.93
N THR A 227 5.96 3.75 -15.10
CA THR A 227 6.61 3.64 -16.41
C THR A 227 7.28 4.93 -16.90
N TYR A 228 7.12 6.06 -16.20
CA TYR A 228 7.72 7.36 -16.53
C TYR A 228 8.57 7.91 -15.37
N PHE A 229 9.81 8.31 -15.66
CA PHE A 229 10.79 8.78 -14.69
C PHE A 229 10.73 10.31 -14.53
N ASN A 230 10.26 10.81 -13.37
CA ASN A 230 10.22 12.24 -13.11
C ASN A 230 11.59 12.76 -12.61
N LYS A 231 12.43 13.20 -13.55
CA LYS A 231 13.79 13.71 -13.30
C LYS A 231 13.87 14.81 -12.22
N LYS A 232 12.91 15.75 -12.19
CA LYS A 232 12.88 16.84 -11.19
C LYS A 232 12.58 16.31 -9.79
N MET A 233 11.60 15.42 -9.66
CA MET A 233 11.25 14.81 -8.37
C MET A 233 12.38 13.91 -7.87
N PHE A 234 13.02 13.17 -8.77
CA PHE A 234 14.21 12.37 -8.49
C PHE A 234 15.32 13.22 -7.88
N VAL A 235 15.73 14.32 -8.55
CA VAL A 235 16.77 15.21 -8.02
C VAL A 235 16.37 15.78 -6.66
N LYS A 236 15.15 16.30 -6.52
CA LYS A 236 14.68 16.89 -5.24
C LYS A 236 14.68 15.86 -4.09
N GLN A 237 14.10 14.68 -4.29
CA GLN A 237 14.01 13.67 -3.24
C GLN A 237 15.37 13.10 -2.86
N THR A 238 16.27 12.90 -3.82
CA THR A 238 17.62 12.38 -3.54
C THR A 238 18.46 13.40 -2.77
N ILE A 239 18.39 14.70 -3.09
CA ILE A 239 19.03 15.77 -2.29
C ILE A 239 18.47 15.78 -0.87
N VAL A 240 17.15 15.66 -0.68
CA VAL A 240 16.53 15.60 0.66
C VAL A 240 17.02 14.39 1.45
N LYS A 241 17.04 13.20 0.83
CA LYS A 241 17.47 11.97 1.52
C LYS A 241 18.96 12.01 1.90
N ILE A 242 19.83 12.48 1.01
CA ILE A 242 21.26 12.67 1.31
C ILE A 242 21.44 13.73 2.41
N GLY A 243 20.67 14.83 2.33
CA GLY A 243 20.66 15.88 3.35
C GLY A 243 20.26 15.36 4.73
N ASN A 244 19.17 14.60 4.82
CA ASN A 244 18.71 14.02 6.08
C ASN A 244 19.72 13.01 6.66
N HIS A 245 20.33 12.18 5.81
CA HIS A 245 21.29 11.16 6.25
C HIS A 245 22.53 11.76 6.92
N TYR A 246 23.02 12.90 6.41
CA TYR A 246 24.20 13.59 6.95
C TYR A 246 23.87 14.85 7.77
N ASN A 247 22.60 15.09 8.07
CA ASN A 247 22.13 16.33 8.67
C ASN A 247 22.62 17.60 7.93
N ILE A 248 22.74 17.51 6.61
CA ILE A 248 23.10 18.63 5.72
C ILE A 248 21.81 19.31 5.28
N ASN A 249 21.75 20.63 5.43
CA ASN A 249 20.62 21.41 4.98
C ASN A 249 20.41 21.26 3.46
N TYR A 250 19.19 20.91 3.04
CA TYR A 250 18.78 20.80 1.64
C TYR A 250 19.25 21.99 0.77
N ASN A 251 19.11 23.22 1.29
CA ASN A 251 19.49 24.45 0.60
C ASN A 251 21.00 24.55 0.40
N HIS A 252 21.78 24.07 1.37
CA HIS A 252 23.23 24.05 1.28
C HIS A 252 23.69 23.07 0.19
N LEU A 253 23.13 21.85 0.18
CA LEU A 253 23.45 20.84 -0.83
C LEU A 253 22.98 21.28 -2.23
N LEU A 254 21.80 21.87 -2.36
CA LEU A 254 21.27 22.39 -3.62
C LEU A 254 22.14 23.53 -4.18
N ARG A 255 22.55 24.49 -3.33
CA ARG A 255 23.48 25.56 -3.72
C ARG A 255 24.83 25.02 -4.17
N LEU A 256 25.34 24.03 -3.45
CA LEU A 256 26.62 23.43 -3.75
C LEU A 256 26.58 22.71 -5.11
N LEU A 257 25.47 22.02 -5.42
CA LEU A 257 25.24 21.42 -6.74
C LEU A 257 25.03 22.44 -7.85
N TRP A 258 24.46 23.61 -7.53
CA TRP A 258 24.19 24.68 -8.48
C TRP A 258 25.39 25.60 -8.78
N THR A 259 26.35 25.71 -7.86
CA THR A 259 27.47 26.66 -7.96
C THR A 259 28.58 26.15 -8.89
N ASP A 260 29.03 27.03 -9.78
CA ASP A 260 29.94 26.89 -10.95
C ASP A 260 29.30 26.45 -12.28
N GLN A 261 29.19 27.43 -13.18
CA GLN A 261 28.64 27.32 -14.53
C GLN A 261 29.64 26.75 -15.56
N ASN A 262 30.88 26.47 -15.16
CA ASN A 262 32.02 26.19 -16.05
C ASN A 262 32.58 24.76 -15.97
N GLU A 263 31.86 23.79 -15.39
CA GLU A 263 32.34 22.39 -15.31
C GLU A 263 31.67 21.51 -16.38
N ASP A 264 32.47 20.92 -17.28
CA ASP A 264 32.09 20.08 -18.45
C ASP A 264 31.20 18.85 -18.17
N HIS A 265 30.78 18.65 -16.92
CA HIS A 265 30.21 17.39 -16.42
C HIS A 265 28.73 17.48 -16.03
N ILE A 266 28.15 18.68 -15.96
CA ILE A 266 26.72 18.87 -15.69
C ILE A 266 25.99 18.94 -17.03
N SER A 267 25.08 17.97 -17.27
CA SER A 267 24.23 18.02 -18.46
C SER A 267 23.36 19.28 -18.45
N GLY A 268 23.14 19.91 -19.61
CA GLY A 268 22.29 21.11 -19.71
C GLY A 268 20.88 20.90 -19.15
N GLU A 269 20.37 19.67 -19.23
CA GLU A 269 19.09 19.27 -18.61
C GLU A 269 19.14 19.27 -17.07
N LEU A 270 20.19 18.71 -16.46
CA LEU A 270 20.39 18.74 -15.01
C LEU A 270 20.56 20.17 -14.51
N TYR A 271 21.30 20.99 -15.25
CA TYR A 271 21.44 22.41 -14.94
C TYR A 271 20.06 23.10 -14.90
N LEU A 272 19.22 22.95 -15.93
CA LEU A 272 17.87 23.55 -15.93
C LEU A 272 17.01 23.09 -14.74
N ILE A 273 17.12 21.82 -14.33
CA ILE A 273 16.40 21.29 -13.17
C ILE A 273 16.93 21.90 -11.87
N LEU A 274 18.25 21.94 -11.67
CA LEU A 274 18.86 22.57 -10.49
C LEU A 274 18.56 24.07 -10.45
N GLN A 275 18.56 24.75 -11.59
CA GLN A 275 18.16 26.14 -11.73
C GLN A 275 16.73 26.33 -11.27
N ASN A 276 15.82 25.49 -11.75
CA ASN A 276 14.40 25.54 -11.43
C ASN A 276 14.18 25.33 -9.92
N LEU A 277 14.81 24.30 -9.34
CA LEU A 277 14.77 24.02 -7.90
C LEU A 277 15.38 25.16 -7.07
N PHE A 278 16.48 25.75 -7.52
CA PHE A 278 17.14 26.87 -6.83
C PHE A 278 16.33 28.17 -6.94
N GLN A 279 15.67 28.42 -8.07
CA GLN A 279 14.73 29.53 -8.24
C GLN A 279 13.47 29.33 -7.38
N GLU A 280 12.97 28.10 -7.26
CA GLU A 280 11.90 27.74 -6.32
C GLU A 280 12.32 27.96 -4.87
N GLU A 281 13.56 27.60 -4.52
CA GLU A 281 14.13 27.83 -3.19
C GLU A 281 14.34 29.32 -2.90
N LYS A 282 14.89 30.11 -3.85
CA LYS A 282 15.01 31.58 -3.71
C LYS A 282 13.65 32.25 -3.57
N ARG A 283 12.64 31.82 -4.34
CA ARG A 283 11.24 32.25 -4.17
C ARG A 283 10.68 31.82 -2.81
N GLY A 284 11.17 30.72 -2.24
CA GLY A 284 10.82 30.20 -0.91
C GLY A 284 11.55 30.88 0.27
N ILE A 285 12.82 31.30 0.12
CA ILE A 285 13.61 31.99 1.16
C ILE A 285 13.11 33.41 1.39
N VAL A 286 12.61 34.08 0.35
CA VAL A 286 11.92 35.38 0.48
C VAL A 286 10.53 35.21 1.15
N LYS A 287 10.05 33.98 1.40
CA LYS A 287 8.69 33.72 1.93
C LYS A 287 8.58 32.75 3.12
N ARG A 288 9.67 32.28 3.75
CA ARG A 288 9.55 31.46 4.99
C ARG A 288 8.95 32.23 6.18
N LYS A 289 9.03 33.57 6.19
CA LYS A 289 8.30 34.43 7.14
C LYS A 289 6.88 34.81 6.69
N ASN A 290 6.49 34.61 5.43
CA ASN A 290 5.25 35.16 4.90
C ASN A 290 4.03 34.22 4.99
N TRP A 291 4.13 32.91 4.75
CA TRP A 291 2.90 32.08 4.70
C TRP A 291 2.18 31.95 6.06
N ARG A 292 2.91 31.98 7.18
CA ARG A 292 2.32 32.07 8.53
C ARG A 292 1.68 33.45 8.78
N HIS A 293 2.29 34.51 8.27
CA HIS A 293 1.71 35.86 8.26
C HIS A 293 0.45 35.92 7.40
N TRP A 294 0.37 35.17 6.29
CA TRP A 294 -0.84 35.01 5.47
C TRP A 294 -1.96 34.30 6.23
N ILE A 295 -1.67 33.23 6.96
CA ILE A 295 -2.66 32.55 7.83
C ILE A 295 -3.14 33.48 8.95
N GLN A 296 -2.25 34.31 9.51
CA GLN A 296 -2.61 35.31 10.52
C GLN A 296 -3.44 36.47 9.94
N LEU A 297 -3.11 36.97 8.74
CA LEU A 297 -3.92 37.95 8.02
C LEU A 297 -5.31 37.40 7.67
N ILE A 298 -5.37 36.15 7.19
CA ILE A 298 -6.61 35.42 6.89
C ILE A 298 -7.45 35.22 8.15
N ALA A 299 -6.81 35.00 9.31
CA ALA A 299 -7.49 34.90 10.61
C ALA A 299 -7.92 36.27 11.19
N GLN A 300 -7.30 37.38 10.75
CA GLN A 300 -7.60 38.74 11.22
C GLN A 300 -8.67 39.48 10.40
N ILE A 301 -9.06 38.98 9.22
CA ILE A 301 -10.07 39.62 8.37
C ILE A 301 -11.46 39.10 8.78
N GLU A 302 -12.11 39.82 9.69
CA GLU A 302 -13.54 39.69 9.98
C GLU A 302 -14.35 39.97 8.69
N GLY A 303 -15.23 39.03 8.31
CA GLY A 303 -16.28 39.25 7.31
C GLY A 303 -15.77 39.44 5.87
N THR A 304 -15.70 38.33 5.12
CA THR A 304 -15.39 38.19 3.67
C THR A 304 -13.91 38.10 3.29
N LEU A 305 -13.43 36.85 3.24
CA LEU A 305 -12.11 36.42 2.75
C LEU A 305 -11.72 37.06 1.40
N LEU A 306 -12.68 37.23 0.50
CA LEU A 306 -12.47 37.82 -0.83
C LEU A 306 -12.13 39.31 -0.78
N ASP A 307 -12.66 40.10 0.16
CA ASP A 307 -12.42 41.55 0.20
C ASP A 307 -11.03 41.91 0.77
N GLY A 308 -10.51 41.09 1.68
CA GLY A 308 -9.12 41.18 2.12
C GLY A 308 -8.13 40.77 1.02
N LEU A 309 -8.43 39.69 0.27
CA LEU A 309 -7.62 39.23 -0.87
C LEU A 309 -7.59 40.24 -2.02
N LYS A 310 -8.65 41.05 -2.21
CA LYS A 310 -8.71 42.11 -3.22
C LYS A 310 -7.68 43.23 -2.99
N ARG A 311 -7.38 43.57 -1.73
CA ARG A 311 -6.43 44.65 -1.38
C ARG A 311 -4.98 44.31 -1.72
N GLU A 312 -4.64 43.02 -1.81
CA GLU A 312 -3.29 42.53 -2.09
C GLU A 312 -3.17 41.76 -3.41
N LYS A 313 -3.82 42.25 -4.47
CA LYS A 313 -3.89 41.62 -5.80
C LYS A 313 -2.53 41.15 -6.34
N ASN A 314 -1.50 41.98 -6.25
CA ASN A 314 -0.18 41.65 -6.78
C ASN A 314 0.49 40.49 -6.02
N THR A 315 0.33 40.46 -4.70
CA THR A 315 0.89 39.41 -3.86
C THR A 315 0.13 38.09 -4.00
N LEU A 316 -1.19 38.17 -4.16
CA LEU A 316 -2.07 37.04 -4.50
C LEU A 316 -1.66 36.40 -5.84
N ILE A 317 -1.46 37.22 -6.89
CA ILE A 317 -0.97 36.74 -8.19
C ILE A 317 0.38 36.02 -8.04
N GLN A 318 1.31 36.55 -7.24
CA GLN A 318 2.59 35.89 -6.99
C GLN A 318 2.45 34.55 -6.24
N LEU A 319 1.47 34.43 -5.32
CA LEU A 319 1.19 33.19 -4.60
C LEU A 319 0.60 32.13 -5.53
N LEU A 320 -0.37 32.52 -6.37
CA LEU A 320 -1.01 31.63 -7.34
C LEU A 320 -0.07 31.17 -8.46
N LYS A 321 0.96 31.96 -8.79
CA LYS A 321 2.06 31.56 -9.68
C LYS A 321 3.02 30.52 -9.07
N SER A 322 2.98 30.33 -7.76
CA SER A 322 3.92 29.46 -7.03
C SER A 322 3.35 28.09 -6.72
N ASP A 323 4.21 27.10 -6.48
CA ASP A 323 3.79 25.76 -6.05
C ASP A 323 3.08 25.75 -4.69
N ASN A 324 3.24 26.81 -3.90
CA ASN A 324 2.54 27.01 -2.62
C ASN A 324 1.08 27.44 -2.78
N SER A 325 0.59 27.60 -4.02
CA SER A 325 -0.83 27.90 -4.29
C SER A 325 -1.76 26.83 -3.71
N ILE A 326 -1.28 25.59 -3.57
CA ILE A 326 -2.04 24.47 -3.00
C ILE A 326 -2.61 24.78 -1.61
N TYR A 327 -1.84 25.45 -0.73
CA TYR A 327 -2.29 25.80 0.62
C TYR A 327 -3.43 26.82 0.62
N LEU A 328 -3.44 27.74 -0.35
CA LEU A 328 -4.56 28.68 -0.52
C LEU A 328 -5.77 27.97 -1.16
N LEU A 329 -5.53 27.17 -2.19
CA LEU A 329 -6.60 26.47 -2.93
C LEU A 329 -7.33 25.43 -2.07
N GLN A 330 -6.66 24.83 -1.09
CA GLN A 330 -7.26 23.95 -0.08
C GLN A 330 -8.25 24.68 0.84
N LEU A 331 -8.07 25.99 1.06
CA LEU A 331 -8.93 26.80 1.93
C LEU A 331 -10.16 27.37 1.20
N LEU A 332 -10.18 27.31 -0.13
CA LEU A 332 -11.25 27.85 -0.97
C LEU A 332 -12.15 26.72 -1.48
N ASN A 333 -13.44 26.97 -1.65
CA ASN A 333 -14.37 26.12 -2.40
C ASN A 333 -14.38 26.50 -3.91
N GLU A 334 -15.07 25.73 -4.76
CA GLU A 334 -14.99 25.94 -6.21
C GLU A 334 -15.52 27.32 -6.62
N GLN A 335 -16.61 27.78 -5.99
CA GLN A 335 -17.20 29.11 -6.22
C GLN A 335 -16.23 30.23 -5.80
N GLU A 336 -15.54 30.06 -4.67
CA GLU A 336 -14.53 30.99 -4.17
C GLU A 336 -13.28 31.04 -5.07
N ILE A 337 -12.90 29.92 -5.70
CA ILE A 337 -11.81 29.93 -6.70
C ILE A 337 -12.26 30.61 -8.00
N LEU A 338 -13.50 30.37 -8.45
CA LEU A 338 -14.05 31.01 -9.65
C LEU A 338 -14.20 32.53 -9.47
N THR A 339 -14.58 33.01 -8.29
CA THR A 339 -14.58 34.45 -7.96
C THR A 339 -13.18 35.04 -7.91
N LEU A 340 -12.17 34.25 -7.52
CA LEU A 340 -10.77 34.65 -7.59
C LEU A 340 -10.25 34.70 -9.04
N VAL A 341 -10.73 33.84 -9.94
CA VAL A 341 -10.47 33.96 -11.38
C VAL A 341 -11.03 35.27 -11.93
N ASP A 342 -12.26 35.64 -11.55
CA ASP A 342 -12.88 36.91 -11.97
C ASP A 342 -12.08 38.13 -11.54
N PHE A 343 -11.55 38.07 -10.33
CA PHE A 343 -10.80 39.16 -9.77
C PHE A 343 -9.42 39.32 -10.45
N VAL A 344 -8.78 38.20 -10.75
CA VAL A 344 -7.39 38.19 -11.19
C VAL A 344 -7.27 38.33 -12.71
N ILE A 345 -8.20 37.77 -13.50
CA ILE A 345 -8.22 37.87 -14.97
C ILE A 345 -9.64 38.15 -15.52
N PRO A 346 -10.24 39.31 -15.19
CA PRO A 346 -11.66 39.59 -15.47
C PRO A 346 -12.05 39.42 -16.94
N ASN A 347 -11.19 39.85 -17.88
CA ASN A 347 -11.48 39.81 -19.31
C ASN A 347 -11.61 38.40 -19.89
N GLU A 348 -10.87 37.43 -19.33
CA GLU A 348 -10.86 36.03 -19.83
C GLU A 348 -11.61 35.08 -18.91
N ALA A 349 -12.09 35.57 -17.76
CA ALA A 349 -12.80 34.75 -16.78
C ALA A 349 -13.97 33.95 -17.37
N PRO A 350 -14.83 34.49 -18.27
CA PRO A 350 -15.90 33.70 -18.89
C PRO A 350 -15.38 32.47 -19.66
N PHE A 351 -14.30 32.64 -20.43
CA PHE A 351 -13.66 31.55 -21.17
C PHE A 351 -13.04 30.52 -20.22
N ILE A 352 -12.37 30.96 -19.16
CA ILE A 352 -11.76 30.07 -18.17
C ILE A 352 -12.83 29.25 -17.43
N ARG A 353 -13.96 29.86 -17.03
CA ARG A 353 -15.05 29.12 -16.38
C ARG A 353 -15.63 28.03 -17.27
N ASN A 354 -15.89 28.37 -18.54
CA ASN A 354 -16.38 27.40 -19.52
C ASN A 354 -15.39 26.26 -19.69
N TYR A 355 -14.11 26.58 -19.85
CA TYR A 355 -13.06 25.58 -19.97
C TYR A 355 -12.95 24.68 -18.73
N THR A 356 -12.98 25.23 -17.52
CA THR A 356 -12.94 24.45 -16.28
C THR A 356 -14.17 23.57 -16.11
N SER A 357 -15.36 24.08 -16.48
CA SER A 357 -16.59 23.28 -16.49
C SER A 357 -16.47 22.10 -17.46
N VAL A 358 -15.87 22.30 -18.64
CA VAL A 358 -15.62 21.22 -19.61
C VAL A 358 -14.62 20.20 -19.05
N LEU A 359 -13.57 20.64 -18.33
CA LEU A 359 -12.63 19.74 -17.65
C LEU A 359 -13.32 18.90 -16.56
N ASP A 360 -14.19 19.52 -15.76
CA ASP A 360 -14.91 18.83 -14.68
C ASP A 360 -15.94 17.83 -15.23
N GLN A 361 -16.73 18.23 -16.23
CA GLN A 361 -17.69 17.33 -16.89
C GLN A 361 -17.01 16.13 -17.55
N ASN A 362 -15.82 16.33 -18.12
CA ASN A 362 -15.08 15.26 -18.76
C ASN A 362 -14.25 14.41 -17.78
N GLN A 363 -13.85 14.96 -16.62
CA GLN A 363 -13.28 14.16 -15.53
C GLN A 363 -14.32 13.17 -14.97
N GLN A 364 -15.57 13.60 -14.84
CA GLN A 364 -16.68 12.76 -14.37
C GLN A 364 -17.01 11.58 -15.30
N LYS A 365 -16.47 11.55 -16.54
CA LYS A 365 -16.61 10.42 -17.48
C LYS A 365 -15.64 9.26 -17.21
N GLY A 366 -14.58 9.47 -16.42
CA GLY A 366 -13.82 8.40 -15.77
C GLY A 366 -12.49 7.92 -16.37
N LEU A 367 -11.93 8.49 -17.46
CA LEU A 367 -10.54 8.17 -17.88
C LEU A 367 -9.51 8.42 -16.78
N LEU A 368 -9.82 9.36 -15.88
CA LEU A 368 -8.98 9.76 -14.75
C LEU A 368 -9.41 9.09 -13.43
N GLN A 369 -10.48 8.27 -13.40
CA GLN A 369 -10.94 7.58 -12.18
C GLN A 369 -9.99 6.42 -11.82
N GLY A 370 -9.61 6.32 -10.55
CA GLY A 370 -8.57 5.38 -10.07
C GLY A 370 -7.14 5.92 -10.18
N LYS A 371 -6.91 7.04 -10.89
CA LYS A 371 -5.66 7.81 -10.89
C LYS A 371 -5.81 9.21 -10.27
N ALA A 372 -7.04 9.71 -10.22
CA ALA A 372 -7.42 10.95 -9.58
C ALA A 372 -8.48 10.64 -8.51
N GLY A 373 -8.05 10.50 -7.26
CA GLY A 373 -8.94 10.64 -6.10
C GLY A 373 -9.45 12.09 -5.98
N GLY A 374 -9.93 12.49 -4.80
CA GLY A 374 -10.44 13.85 -4.51
C GLY A 374 -9.50 15.04 -4.81
N GLU A 375 -8.31 14.79 -5.37
CA GLU A 375 -7.28 15.76 -5.71
C GLU A 375 -7.44 16.46 -7.08
N PHE A 376 -8.29 15.97 -8.01
CA PHE A 376 -8.39 16.59 -9.35
C PHE A 376 -8.76 18.08 -9.29
N ARG A 377 -9.63 18.46 -8.36
CA ARG A 377 -10.02 19.85 -8.14
C ARG A 377 -8.81 20.73 -7.84
N LEU A 378 -7.96 20.31 -6.91
CA LEU A 378 -6.76 21.04 -6.51
C LEU A 378 -5.72 21.05 -7.63
N LEU A 379 -5.47 19.89 -8.26
CA LEU A 379 -4.53 19.73 -9.37
C LEU A 379 -4.91 20.63 -10.56
N LYS A 380 -6.19 20.65 -10.94
CA LYS A 380 -6.73 21.48 -12.02
C LYS A 380 -6.33 22.94 -11.80
N TRP A 381 -6.59 23.47 -10.61
CA TRP A 381 -6.28 24.87 -10.29
C TRP A 381 -4.78 25.11 -10.11
N GLN A 382 -4.03 24.16 -9.56
CA GLN A 382 -2.56 24.23 -9.44
C GLN A 382 -1.86 24.24 -10.82
N ILE A 383 -2.46 23.62 -11.84
CA ILE A 383 -1.98 23.68 -13.22
C ILE A 383 -2.42 24.98 -13.90
N ILE A 384 -3.70 25.35 -13.74
CA ILE A 384 -4.32 26.48 -14.43
C ILE A 384 -3.69 27.81 -13.99
N PHE A 385 -3.57 28.09 -12.68
CA PHE A 385 -3.09 29.40 -12.22
C PHE A 385 -1.68 29.76 -12.73
N PRO A 386 -0.66 28.89 -12.63
CA PRO A 386 0.66 29.20 -13.19
C PRO A 386 0.64 29.45 -14.70
N ILE A 387 -0.17 28.71 -15.47
CA ILE A 387 -0.27 28.88 -16.92
C ILE A 387 -1.01 30.18 -17.28
N LEU A 388 -2.10 30.50 -16.56
CA LEU A 388 -2.82 31.77 -16.71
C LEU A 388 -1.85 32.95 -16.64
N PHE A 389 -0.89 32.89 -15.73
CA PHE A 389 0.04 33.98 -15.43
C PHE A 389 1.35 34.00 -16.21
N GLN A 390 1.59 33.02 -17.07
CA GLN A 390 2.82 32.93 -17.88
C GLN A 390 2.79 33.89 -19.08
N ASN A 391 1.61 34.27 -19.56
CA ASN A 391 1.43 35.11 -20.76
C ASN A 391 0.51 36.33 -20.51
N ASN A 392 0.70 37.07 -19.42
CA ASN A 392 -0.07 38.29 -19.12
C ASN A 392 0.34 39.53 -19.95
N GLY A 393 0.86 39.35 -21.16
CA GLY A 393 1.02 40.44 -22.13
C GLY A 393 -0.31 40.77 -22.80
N ALA A 394 -0.35 41.84 -23.61
CA ALA A 394 -1.56 42.47 -24.16
C ALA A 394 -2.58 41.55 -24.87
N ASN A 395 -2.25 40.30 -25.22
CA ASN A 395 -3.14 39.34 -25.86
C ASN A 395 -3.05 37.94 -25.20
N PHE A 396 -4.03 37.56 -24.39
CA PHE A 396 -4.13 36.20 -23.83
C PHE A 396 -4.36 35.17 -24.94
N ASN A 397 -3.40 34.27 -25.16
CA ASN A 397 -3.51 33.24 -26.19
C ASN A 397 -4.27 32.01 -25.67
N ARG A 398 -5.59 31.97 -25.94
CA ARG A 398 -6.50 30.88 -25.55
C ARG A 398 -6.02 29.50 -26.05
N LYS A 399 -5.52 29.41 -27.29
CA LYS A 399 -5.02 28.15 -27.87
C LYS A 399 -3.80 27.62 -27.11
N TYR A 400 -2.82 28.49 -26.87
CA TYR A 400 -1.63 28.14 -26.09
C TYR A 400 -2.00 27.72 -24.66
N PHE A 401 -2.92 28.46 -24.03
CA PHE A 401 -3.39 28.14 -22.69
C PHE A 401 -4.02 26.74 -22.62
N VAL A 402 -5.00 26.45 -23.49
CA VAL A 402 -5.68 25.14 -23.54
C VAL A 402 -4.68 24.02 -23.84
N GLU A 403 -3.79 24.21 -24.81
CA GLU A 403 -2.77 23.23 -25.16
C GLU A 403 -1.84 22.92 -23.99
N LYS A 404 -1.34 23.93 -23.28
CA LYS A 404 -0.42 23.74 -22.14
C LYS A 404 -1.10 23.08 -20.96
N VAL A 405 -2.36 23.42 -20.67
CA VAL A 405 -3.13 22.76 -19.60
C VAL A 405 -3.33 21.28 -19.94
N ILE A 406 -3.75 20.96 -21.17
CA ILE A 406 -3.89 19.58 -21.65
C ILE A 406 -2.58 18.81 -21.55
N LEU A 407 -1.47 19.39 -22.03
CA LEU A 407 -0.16 18.74 -21.96
C LEU A 407 0.29 18.48 -20.52
N LYS A 408 0.05 19.43 -19.59
CA LYS A 408 0.41 19.23 -18.18
C LYS A 408 -0.48 18.19 -17.49
N ILE A 409 -1.78 18.17 -17.78
CA ILE A 409 -2.70 17.15 -17.26
C ILE A 409 -2.33 15.77 -17.83
N ALA A 410 -2.10 15.68 -19.13
CA ALA A 410 -1.68 14.45 -19.80
C ALA A 410 -0.34 13.94 -19.22
N ALA A 411 0.66 14.82 -19.05
CA ALA A 411 1.93 14.48 -18.41
C ALA A 411 1.76 14.03 -16.95
N HIS A 412 0.89 14.70 -16.18
CA HIS A 412 0.62 14.32 -14.78
C HIS A 412 0.01 12.91 -14.68
N TYR A 413 -0.89 12.54 -15.60
CA TYR A 413 -1.55 11.23 -15.61
C TYR A 413 -0.85 10.16 -16.47
N ASN A 414 0.34 10.49 -17.01
CA ASN A 414 1.11 9.66 -17.93
C ASN A 414 0.30 9.21 -19.16
N LEU A 415 -0.40 10.15 -19.79
CA LEU A 415 -1.19 9.99 -21.00
C LEU A 415 -0.54 10.76 -22.15
N GLN A 416 -0.72 10.28 -23.38
CA GLN A 416 -0.44 11.12 -24.55
C GLN A 416 -1.52 12.17 -24.70
N ALA A 417 -1.16 13.38 -25.16
CA ALA A 417 -2.12 14.46 -25.38
C ALA A 417 -3.29 14.03 -26.27
N ILE A 418 -3.01 13.24 -27.32
CA ILE A 418 -4.02 12.69 -28.24
C ILE A 418 -5.02 11.75 -27.54
N GLN A 419 -4.60 11.01 -26.50
CA GLN A 419 -5.50 10.13 -25.75
C GLN A 419 -6.50 10.95 -24.93
N LEU A 420 -6.04 12.05 -24.31
CA LEU A 420 -6.91 12.98 -23.59
C LEU A 420 -7.85 13.71 -24.55
N LEU A 421 -7.32 14.16 -25.70
CA LEU A 421 -8.06 14.84 -26.75
C LEU A 421 -9.17 13.95 -27.31
N ASN A 422 -8.84 12.73 -27.75
CA ASN A 422 -9.81 11.77 -28.29
C ASN A 422 -10.86 11.37 -27.26
N TYR A 423 -10.44 11.13 -26.01
CA TYR A 423 -11.36 10.71 -24.95
C TYR A 423 -12.43 11.77 -24.64
N TRP A 424 -12.07 13.05 -24.59
CA TRP A 424 -13.05 14.13 -24.38
C TRP A 424 -13.86 14.46 -25.65
N SER A 425 -13.50 13.89 -26.81
CA SER A 425 -14.18 14.08 -28.11
C SER A 425 -15.35 13.11 -28.36
N ILE A 426 -15.50 12.04 -27.56
CA ILE A 426 -16.51 10.96 -27.78
C ILE A 426 -17.97 11.44 -27.55
N GLY A 427 -18.20 12.73 -27.29
CA GLY A 427 -19.56 13.29 -27.29
C GLY A 427 -19.58 14.77 -27.65
N ASP A 428 -20.02 15.10 -28.87
CA ASP A 428 -20.17 16.46 -29.41
C ASP A 428 -21.06 17.39 -28.56
N LYS A 429 -21.82 16.85 -27.59
CA LYS A 429 -22.70 17.62 -26.71
C LYS A 429 -21.98 18.50 -25.68
N VAL A 430 -20.72 18.21 -25.33
CA VAL A 430 -20.00 18.94 -24.25
C VAL A 430 -19.59 20.36 -24.67
N PHE A 431 -19.29 20.56 -25.95
CA PHE A 431 -18.78 21.82 -26.48
C PHE A 431 -19.89 22.74 -27.04
N GLN A 432 -21.17 22.39 -26.86
CA GLN A 432 -22.31 23.10 -27.47
C GLN A 432 -22.38 24.59 -27.10
N ASN A 433 -21.81 24.98 -25.95
CA ASN A 433 -21.93 26.33 -25.40
C ASN A 433 -20.71 27.25 -25.67
N ASP A 434 -19.64 26.77 -26.32
CA ASP A 434 -18.45 27.60 -26.60
C ASP A 434 -17.79 27.24 -27.95
N LYS A 435 -18.16 27.98 -29.00
CA LYS A 435 -17.65 27.79 -30.38
C LYS A 435 -16.13 28.02 -30.49
N VAL A 436 -15.57 28.88 -29.64
CA VAL A 436 -14.14 29.22 -29.65
C VAL A 436 -13.33 28.09 -29.02
N LEU A 437 -13.82 27.51 -27.92
CA LEU A 437 -13.17 26.34 -27.34
C LEU A 437 -13.23 25.14 -28.27
N LEU A 438 -14.36 24.93 -28.98
CA LEU A 438 -14.52 23.86 -29.97
C LEU A 438 -13.53 24.00 -31.14
N SER A 439 -13.30 25.22 -31.66
CA SER A 439 -12.35 25.42 -32.76
C SER A 439 -10.92 25.12 -32.32
N ILE A 440 -10.51 25.62 -31.15
CA ILE A 440 -9.21 25.32 -30.54
C ILE A 440 -9.05 23.81 -30.35
N TRP A 441 -10.10 23.14 -29.87
CA TRP A 441 -10.09 21.71 -29.65
C TRP A 441 -9.85 20.91 -30.94
N LYS A 442 -10.60 21.22 -32.01
CA LYS A 442 -10.44 20.59 -33.33
C LYS A 442 -9.05 20.81 -33.92
N GLU A 443 -8.50 22.01 -33.78
CA GLU A 443 -7.14 22.31 -34.24
C GLU A 443 -6.08 21.50 -33.48
N LEU A 444 -6.25 21.30 -32.17
CA LEU A 444 -5.33 20.48 -31.38
C LEU A 444 -5.47 18.99 -31.72
N LEU A 445 -6.68 18.50 -31.96
CA LEU A 445 -6.90 17.11 -32.38
C LEU A 445 -6.20 16.80 -33.71
N ASN A 446 -6.36 17.67 -34.71
CA ASN A 446 -5.67 17.55 -36.00
C ASN A 446 -4.14 17.65 -35.87
N LYS A 447 -3.63 18.43 -34.91
CA LYS A 447 -2.18 18.58 -34.66
C LYS A 447 -1.54 17.30 -34.10
N TYR A 448 -2.29 16.52 -33.32
CA TYR A 448 -1.78 15.37 -32.58
C TYR A 448 -2.27 14.00 -33.12
N GLU A 449 -3.11 13.95 -34.15
CA GLU A 449 -3.51 12.72 -34.83
C GLU A 449 -2.35 12.12 -35.67
N PRO A 450 -2.03 10.82 -35.53
CA PRO A 450 -1.11 10.13 -36.43
C PRO A 450 -1.79 9.74 -37.75
N SER A 451 -1.10 9.90 -38.88
CA SER A 451 -1.58 9.47 -40.20
C SER A 451 -1.91 7.97 -40.22
N PRO A 452 -3.01 7.53 -40.88
CA PRO A 452 -3.45 6.14 -40.80
C PRO A 452 -2.51 5.20 -41.56
N THR A 453 -1.82 4.32 -40.82
CA THR A 453 -1.13 3.15 -41.38
C THR A 453 -2.16 2.11 -41.81
N LYS A 454 -2.24 1.87 -43.12
CA LYS A 454 -2.98 0.76 -43.73
C LYS A 454 -2.51 -0.58 -43.15
N SER A 455 -3.33 -1.27 -42.38
CA SER A 455 -3.13 -2.70 -42.10
C SER A 455 -3.68 -3.53 -43.26
N LYS A 456 -2.77 -4.27 -43.89
CA LYS A 456 -3.06 -5.32 -44.88
C LYS A 456 -3.84 -6.45 -44.20
N GLY A 457 -4.79 -7.03 -44.94
CA GLY A 457 -5.74 -8.02 -44.42
C GLY A 457 -5.14 -9.37 -44.07
N LEU A 458 -5.83 -10.07 -43.17
CA LEU A 458 -5.76 -11.52 -43.01
C LEU A 458 -7.12 -12.07 -42.51
N VAL A 459 -7.68 -12.98 -43.30
CA VAL A 459 -8.59 -14.11 -43.00
C VAL A 459 -9.91 -13.83 -42.24
N SER A 460 -11.03 -14.20 -42.87
CA SER A 460 -12.37 -14.20 -42.28
C SER A 460 -12.48 -15.17 -41.09
N VAL A 461 -12.48 -14.64 -39.87
CA VAL A 461 -12.82 -15.41 -38.66
C VAL A 461 -14.34 -15.65 -38.65
N HIS A 462 -14.75 -16.92 -38.74
CA HIS A 462 -16.16 -17.34 -38.74
C HIS A 462 -16.77 -17.30 -37.32
N LYS A 463 -18.06 -16.92 -37.19
CA LYS A 463 -18.83 -16.84 -35.93
C LYS A 463 -18.68 -18.09 -35.03
N ASP A 464 -18.55 -19.28 -35.62
CA ASP A 464 -18.46 -20.54 -34.87
C ASP A 464 -17.11 -20.74 -34.15
N HIS A 465 -16.02 -20.17 -34.67
CA HIS A 465 -14.71 -20.24 -34.01
C HIS A 465 -14.66 -19.40 -32.72
N ILE A 466 -15.31 -18.25 -32.71
CA ILE A 466 -15.37 -17.39 -31.51
C ILE A 466 -16.28 -18.03 -30.44
N ILE A 467 -17.41 -18.62 -30.84
CA ILE A 467 -18.29 -19.36 -29.92
C ILE A 467 -17.54 -20.56 -29.32
N LEU A 468 -16.79 -21.31 -30.12
CA LEU A 468 -16.00 -22.45 -29.65
C LEU A 468 -14.87 -21.99 -28.69
N ALA A 469 -14.20 -20.88 -28.98
CA ALA A 469 -13.17 -20.31 -28.12
C ALA A 469 -13.74 -19.85 -26.76
N ILE A 470 -14.92 -19.22 -26.75
CA ILE A 470 -15.63 -18.83 -25.54
C ILE A 470 -16.01 -20.07 -24.71
N ARG A 471 -16.54 -21.12 -25.33
CA ARG A 471 -16.89 -22.38 -24.64
C ARG A 471 -15.66 -23.12 -24.09
N ARG A 472 -14.51 -23.01 -24.77
CA ARG A 472 -13.23 -23.59 -24.32
C ARG A 472 -12.45 -22.70 -23.34
N GLN A 473 -13.05 -21.59 -22.88
CA GLN A 473 -12.44 -20.66 -21.91
C GLN A 473 -11.10 -20.08 -22.37
N VAL A 474 -10.94 -19.87 -23.68
CA VAL A 474 -9.72 -19.33 -24.28
C VAL A 474 -9.78 -17.79 -24.30
N VAL A 475 -8.67 -17.13 -24.02
CA VAL A 475 -8.54 -15.66 -24.16
C VAL A 475 -8.65 -15.30 -25.64
N LEU A 476 -9.61 -14.44 -25.99
CA LEU A 476 -9.80 -14.03 -27.37
C LEU A 476 -8.69 -13.07 -27.82
N THR A 477 -8.29 -13.20 -29.08
CA THR A 477 -7.35 -12.27 -29.73
C THR A 477 -7.99 -10.93 -30.05
N VAL A 478 -7.17 -9.91 -30.33
CA VAL A 478 -7.62 -8.54 -30.63
C VAL A 478 -8.61 -8.52 -31.81
N ASP A 479 -8.26 -9.20 -32.89
CA ASP A 479 -9.11 -9.31 -34.09
C ASP A 479 -10.45 -10.01 -33.80
N GLN A 480 -10.44 -11.04 -32.96
CA GLN A 480 -11.66 -11.74 -32.55
C GLN A 480 -12.59 -10.84 -31.73
N ILE A 481 -12.04 -9.92 -30.94
CA ILE A 481 -12.82 -9.02 -30.09
C ILE A 481 -13.36 -7.84 -30.88
N ASP A 482 -12.60 -7.32 -31.83
CA ASP A 482 -13.07 -6.28 -32.76
C ASP A 482 -14.24 -6.81 -33.62
N ARG A 483 -14.14 -8.05 -34.12
CA ARG A 483 -15.26 -8.70 -34.83
C ARG A 483 -16.46 -9.00 -33.94
N LEU A 484 -16.22 -9.45 -32.70
CA LEU A 484 -17.29 -9.66 -31.72
C LEU A 484 -18.05 -8.34 -31.45
N LYS A 485 -17.33 -7.23 -31.37
CA LYS A 485 -17.90 -5.89 -31.20
C LYS A 485 -18.82 -5.52 -32.37
N GLU A 486 -18.38 -5.73 -33.61
CA GLU A 486 -19.21 -5.48 -34.80
C GLU A 486 -20.52 -6.28 -34.79
N TRP A 487 -20.49 -7.56 -34.38
CA TRP A 487 -21.69 -8.39 -34.31
C TRP A 487 -22.65 -8.01 -33.19
N VAL A 488 -22.11 -7.58 -32.05
CA VAL A 488 -22.88 -7.21 -30.86
C VAL A 488 -23.46 -5.79 -31.00
N GLU A 489 -22.89 -4.92 -31.84
CA GLU A 489 -23.44 -3.61 -32.20
C GLU A 489 -24.74 -3.72 -33.02
N SER A 490 -24.86 -4.74 -33.88
CA SER A 490 -26.11 -5.05 -34.56
C SER A 490 -27.09 -5.72 -33.60
N SER A 491 -28.21 -5.05 -33.29
CA SER A 491 -29.21 -5.57 -32.34
C SER A 491 -29.80 -6.92 -32.78
N THR A 492 -29.94 -7.18 -34.07
CA THR A 492 -30.52 -8.44 -34.59
C THR A 492 -29.50 -9.58 -34.64
N GLU A 493 -28.25 -9.30 -35.02
CA GLU A 493 -27.19 -10.32 -35.03
C GLU A 493 -26.66 -10.63 -33.63
N GLY A 494 -26.55 -9.62 -32.77
CA GLY A 494 -26.14 -9.77 -31.37
C GLY A 494 -27.12 -10.62 -30.56
N ILE A 495 -28.43 -10.47 -30.77
CA ILE A 495 -29.45 -11.33 -30.14
C ILE A 495 -29.25 -12.79 -30.56
N LYS A 496 -29.14 -13.06 -31.86
CA LYS A 496 -28.91 -14.43 -32.37
C LYS A 496 -27.59 -15.01 -31.88
N PHE A 497 -26.57 -14.18 -31.69
CA PHE A 497 -25.27 -14.60 -31.14
C PHE A 497 -25.38 -14.99 -29.67
N ILE A 498 -26.07 -14.19 -28.86
CA ILE A 498 -26.27 -14.44 -27.43
C ILE A 498 -27.20 -15.63 -27.20
N GLU A 499 -28.24 -15.81 -28.02
CA GLU A 499 -29.10 -17.01 -27.96
C GLU A 499 -28.33 -18.33 -28.20
N ARG A 500 -27.15 -18.28 -28.82
CA ARG A 500 -26.27 -19.45 -29.03
C ARG A 500 -25.28 -19.69 -27.87
N LEU A 501 -25.19 -18.77 -26.91
CA LEU A 501 -24.35 -18.85 -25.72
C LEU A 501 -25.24 -18.97 -24.48
N ASP A 502 -24.99 -19.97 -23.63
CA ASP A 502 -25.67 -20.04 -22.35
C ASP A 502 -25.13 -18.97 -21.37
N PRO A 503 -25.90 -18.57 -20.33
CA PRO A 503 -25.44 -17.61 -19.32
C PRO A 503 -24.11 -18.02 -18.67
N ILE A 504 -23.84 -19.32 -18.57
CA ILE A 504 -22.60 -19.87 -18.02
C ILE A 504 -21.40 -19.55 -18.93
N ALA A 505 -21.51 -19.73 -20.25
CA ALA A 505 -20.47 -19.35 -21.21
C ALA A 505 -20.20 -17.84 -21.21
N LEU A 506 -21.21 -17.01 -20.99
CA LEU A 506 -21.06 -15.55 -20.87
C LEU A 506 -20.32 -15.14 -19.59
N GLN A 507 -20.63 -15.78 -18.46
CA GLN A 507 -19.89 -15.58 -17.22
C GLN A 507 -18.43 -16.04 -17.34
N HIS A 508 -18.18 -17.19 -17.99
CA HIS A 508 -16.81 -17.65 -18.26
C HIS A 508 -16.06 -16.71 -19.20
N PHE A 509 -16.71 -16.20 -20.25
CA PHE A 509 -16.13 -15.17 -21.11
C PHE A 509 -15.65 -13.96 -20.31
N ILE A 510 -16.48 -13.48 -19.37
CA ILE A 510 -16.14 -12.35 -18.49
C ILE A 510 -14.97 -12.69 -17.56
N LYS A 511 -14.98 -13.86 -16.91
CA LYS A 511 -13.87 -14.31 -16.03
C LYS A 511 -12.54 -14.40 -16.76
N VAL A 512 -12.53 -14.88 -18.01
CA VAL A 512 -11.31 -15.07 -18.79
C VAL A 512 -10.78 -13.74 -19.35
N ASN A 513 -11.66 -12.87 -19.85
CA ASN A 513 -11.25 -11.66 -20.58
C ASN A 513 -11.26 -10.36 -19.72
N PHE A 514 -11.90 -10.36 -18.54
CA PHE A 514 -12.03 -9.21 -17.64
C PHE A 514 -11.66 -9.54 -16.18
N LYS A 515 -10.51 -10.22 -15.99
CA LYS A 515 -10.08 -10.82 -14.71
C LYS A 515 -10.22 -9.95 -13.45
N LYS A 516 -10.00 -8.62 -13.54
CA LYS A 516 -10.04 -7.72 -12.37
C LYS A 516 -11.45 -7.40 -11.89
N ASP A 517 -12.40 -7.26 -12.80
CA ASP A 517 -13.77 -6.79 -12.50
C ASP A 517 -14.83 -7.88 -12.72
N ALA A 518 -14.40 -9.11 -13.03
CA ALA A 518 -15.27 -10.20 -13.46
C ALA A 518 -16.36 -10.54 -12.43
N GLU A 519 -16.00 -10.67 -11.15
CA GLU A 519 -16.96 -10.98 -10.09
C GLU A 519 -18.00 -9.86 -9.94
N TRP A 520 -17.56 -8.61 -9.96
CA TRP A 520 -18.45 -7.46 -9.84
C TRP A 520 -19.46 -7.37 -11.01
N ILE A 521 -19.00 -7.60 -12.25
CA ILE A 521 -19.88 -7.61 -13.44
C ILE A 521 -20.90 -8.74 -13.34
N ILE A 522 -20.48 -9.92 -12.89
CA ILE A 522 -21.38 -11.09 -12.74
C ILE A 522 -22.43 -10.79 -11.65
N HIS A 523 -22.02 -10.25 -10.51
CA HIS A 523 -22.96 -9.83 -9.45
C HIS A 523 -23.95 -8.77 -9.93
N TYR A 524 -23.49 -7.78 -10.71
CA TYR A 524 -24.39 -6.78 -11.30
C TYR A 524 -25.39 -7.41 -12.29
N ALA A 525 -24.92 -8.34 -13.14
CA ALA A 525 -25.78 -9.05 -14.08
C ALA A 525 -26.85 -9.90 -13.37
N SER A 526 -26.50 -10.52 -12.23
CA SER A 526 -27.45 -11.23 -11.36
C SER A 526 -28.39 -10.28 -10.63
N TYR A 527 -27.92 -9.11 -10.22
CA TYR A 527 -28.75 -8.11 -9.54
C TYR A 527 -29.84 -7.53 -10.46
N LEU A 528 -29.55 -7.38 -11.75
CA LEU A 528 -30.55 -6.97 -12.75
C LEU A 528 -31.68 -7.99 -12.94
N ASP A 529 -31.51 -9.25 -12.53
CA ASP A 529 -32.59 -10.27 -12.58
C ASP A 529 -33.72 -9.97 -11.59
N LEU A 530 -33.51 -9.08 -10.61
CA LEU A 530 -34.57 -8.58 -9.75
C LEU A 530 -35.63 -7.78 -10.52
N LEU A 531 -35.27 -7.19 -11.68
CA LEU A 531 -36.23 -6.50 -12.54
C LEU A 531 -37.26 -7.48 -13.13
N GLU A 532 -36.93 -8.77 -13.24
CA GLU A 532 -37.83 -9.83 -13.70
C GLU A 532 -38.64 -10.42 -12.54
N ASN A 533 -38.06 -10.53 -11.34
CA ASN A 533 -38.65 -11.24 -10.20
C ASN A 533 -39.39 -10.38 -9.16
N SER A 534 -39.28 -9.04 -9.21
CA SER A 534 -39.92 -8.19 -8.20
C SER A 534 -41.45 -8.23 -8.32
N LYS A 535 -42.15 -8.55 -7.23
CA LYS A 535 -43.63 -8.62 -7.13
C LYS A 535 -44.36 -7.30 -7.45
N PHE A 536 -43.64 -6.23 -7.77
CA PHE A 536 -44.17 -4.87 -7.99
C PHE A 536 -44.12 -4.38 -9.43
N THR A 537 -43.61 -5.16 -10.38
CA THR A 537 -43.58 -4.71 -11.78
C THR A 537 -44.80 -5.16 -12.56
N ALA A 538 -45.70 -4.20 -12.81
CA ALA A 538 -46.59 -4.19 -13.98
C ALA A 538 -45.83 -4.13 -15.33
N LEU A 539 -44.53 -4.42 -15.35
CA LEU A 539 -43.70 -4.50 -16.54
C LEU A 539 -43.69 -5.95 -17.01
N LYS A 540 -44.55 -6.29 -17.98
CA LYS A 540 -44.42 -7.54 -18.74
C LYS A 540 -43.14 -7.46 -19.59
N LEU A 541 -41.97 -7.64 -18.99
CA LEU A 541 -40.66 -7.54 -19.66
C LEU A 541 -40.43 -8.65 -20.71
N GLY A 542 -41.35 -9.61 -20.83
CA GLY A 542 -41.38 -10.61 -21.91
C GLY A 542 -40.25 -11.65 -21.82
N GLY A 543 -40.46 -12.81 -22.44
CA GLY A 543 -39.60 -14.00 -22.32
C GLY A 543 -38.18 -13.90 -22.92
N LYS A 544 -37.65 -12.70 -23.18
CA LYS A 544 -36.28 -12.48 -23.71
C LYS A 544 -35.43 -11.53 -22.85
N PHE A 545 -35.86 -11.18 -21.64
CA PHE A 545 -35.14 -10.25 -20.76
C PHE A 545 -33.68 -10.67 -20.51
N THR A 546 -33.44 -11.95 -20.21
CA THR A 546 -32.08 -12.48 -20.00
C THR A 546 -31.16 -12.23 -21.21
N THR A 547 -31.65 -12.47 -22.43
CA THR A 547 -30.89 -12.25 -23.68
C THR A 547 -30.57 -10.78 -23.91
N ILE A 548 -31.57 -9.91 -23.69
CA ILE A 548 -31.44 -8.45 -23.89
C ILE A 548 -30.51 -7.82 -22.84
N LYS A 549 -30.61 -8.26 -21.58
CA LYS A 549 -29.70 -7.89 -20.49
C LYS A 549 -28.25 -8.18 -20.87
N TRP A 550 -27.95 -9.41 -21.28
CA TRP A 550 -26.60 -9.81 -21.67
C TRP A 550 -26.10 -9.08 -22.93
N LEU A 551 -26.98 -8.75 -23.87
CA LEU A 551 -26.64 -7.94 -25.04
C LEU A 551 -26.14 -6.56 -24.64
N PHE A 552 -26.89 -5.87 -23.77
CA PHE A 552 -26.53 -4.52 -23.36
C PHE A 552 -25.29 -4.50 -22.47
N ILE A 553 -25.10 -5.52 -21.62
CA ILE A 553 -23.87 -5.72 -20.86
C ILE A 553 -22.67 -5.87 -21.82
N LEU A 554 -22.74 -6.77 -22.80
CA LEU A 554 -21.63 -7.02 -23.73
C LEU A 554 -21.34 -5.82 -24.63
N GLN A 555 -22.36 -5.15 -25.18
CA GLN A 555 -22.16 -3.93 -25.97
C GLN A 555 -21.42 -2.86 -25.17
N THR A 556 -21.73 -2.74 -23.88
CA THR A 556 -21.12 -1.72 -23.01
C THR A 556 -19.70 -2.12 -22.58
N LEU A 557 -19.44 -3.42 -22.35
CA LEU A 557 -18.10 -3.95 -22.05
C LEU A 557 -17.15 -3.85 -23.25
N LEU A 558 -17.60 -4.24 -24.44
CA LEU A 558 -16.79 -4.28 -25.66
C LEU A 558 -16.52 -2.88 -26.23
N GLY A 559 -17.40 -1.90 -25.96
CA GLY A 559 -17.18 -0.50 -26.29
C GLY A 559 -15.94 0.12 -25.63
N GLY A 560 -15.49 -0.42 -24.49
CA GLY A 560 -14.33 0.04 -23.71
C GLY A 560 -13.22 -1.00 -23.55
N TYR A 561 -13.14 -2.01 -24.43
CA TYR A 561 -12.18 -3.10 -24.32
C TYR A 561 -10.72 -2.56 -24.21
N ARG A 562 -9.99 -2.98 -23.14
CA ARG A 562 -8.65 -2.51 -22.69
C ARG A 562 -8.57 -1.29 -21.77
N GLN A 563 -9.68 -0.66 -21.42
CA GLN A 563 -9.73 0.41 -20.41
C GLN A 563 -10.13 -0.16 -19.04
N SER A 564 -9.78 0.52 -17.94
CA SER A 564 -10.30 0.17 -16.62
C SER A 564 -11.81 0.38 -16.57
N LEU A 565 -12.57 -0.61 -16.07
CA LEU A 565 -14.03 -0.56 -16.05
C LEU A 565 -14.54 0.58 -15.15
N ASN A 566 -15.19 1.59 -15.72
CA ASN A 566 -15.93 2.59 -14.93
C ASN A 566 -17.29 2.01 -14.52
N LYS A 567 -17.39 1.52 -13.28
CA LYS A 567 -18.59 0.90 -12.71
C LYS A 567 -19.85 1.79 -12.81
N LYS A 568 -19.74 3.11 -12.55
CA LYS A 568 -20.89 4.04 -12.62
C LYS A 568 -21.38 4.25 -14.05
N TYR A 569 -20.47 4.57 -14.97
CA TYR A 569 -20.81 4.76 -16.38
C TYR A 569 -21.36 3.48 -16.98
N PHE A 570 -20.76 2.34 -16.65
CA PHE A 570 -21.22 1.02 -17.08
C PHE A 570 -22.68 0.77 -16.68
N VAL A 571 -23.02 0.98 -15.41
CA VAL A 571 -24.41 0.86 -14.91
C VAL A 571 -25.34 1.85 -15.61
N GLU A 572 -24.92 3.12 -15.74
CA GLU A 572 -25.73 4.16 -16.38
C GLU A 572 -26.09 3.84 -17.83
N GLN A 573 -25.14 3.30 -18.60
CA GLN A 573 -25.32 2.94 -20.00
C GLN A 573 -26.20 1.70 -20.17
N VAL A 574 -25.99 0.67 -19.34
CA VAL A 574 -26.84 -0.53 -19.35
C VAL A 574 -28.29 -0.15 -18.98
N LEU A 575 -28.48 0.68 -17.95
CA LEU A 575 -29.81 1.16 -17.56
C LEU A 575 -30.44 2.08 -18.61
N ALA A 576 -29.66 2.92 -19.31
CA ALA A 576 -30.16 3.73 -20.41
C ALA A 576 -30.66 2.85 -21.57
N LYS A 577 -29.89 1.83 -21.96
CA LYS A 577 -30.30 0.88 -23.00
C LYS A 577 -31.55 0.07 -22.61
N LEU A 578 -31.66 -0.34 -21.35
CA LEU A 578 -32.88 -0.98 -20.83
C LEU A 578 -34.07 -0.02 -20.83
N SER A 579 -33.84 1.23 -20.43
CA SER A 579 -34.84 2.31 -20.44
C SER A 579 -35.40 2.55 -21.85
N ASP A 580 -34.51 2.65 -22.84
CA ASP A 580 -34.87 2.87 -24.24
C ASP A 580 -35.57 1.64 -24.85
N HIS A 581 -35.08 0.42 -24.57
CA HIS A 581 -35.62 -0.81 -25.16
C HIS A 581 -37.02 -1.15 -24.64
N TYR A 582 -37.25 -1.00 -23.34
CA TYR A 582 -38.53 -1.31 -22.70
C TYR A 582 -39.47 -0.10 -22.60
N ASN A 583 -39.04 1.07 -23.06
CA ASN A 583 -39.76 2.35 -22.94
C ASN A 583 -40.16 2.67 -21.48
N ILE A 584 -39.25 2.41 -20.55
CA ILE A 584 -39.43 2.65 -19.11
C ILE A 584 -38.54 3.80 -18.72
N LYS A 585 -39.04 4.81 -18.00
CA LYS A 585 -38.19 5.90 -17.50
C LYS A 585 -37.05 5.35 -16.64
N LYS A 586 -35.81 5.78 -16.92
CA LYS A 586 -34.60 5.40 -16.18
C LYS A 586 -34.75 5.55 -14.65
N ASP A 587 -35.44 6.60 -14.20
CA ASP A 587 -35.72 6.86 -12.79
C ASP A 587 -36.59 5.78 -12.12
N VAL A 588 -37.52 5.17 -12.87
CA VAL A 588 -38.36 4.08 -12.38
C VAL A 588 -37.53 2.82 -12.21
N ILE A 589 -36.64 2.52 -13.15
CA ILE A 589 -35.72 1.37 -13.05
C ILE A 589 -34.77 1.56 -11.85
N ILE A 590 -34.20 2.76 -11.68
CA ILE A 590 -33.32 3.08 -10.54
C ILE A 590 -34.09 2.92 -9.24
N LYS A 591 -35.32 3.44 -9.16
CA LYS A 591 -36.15 3.33 -7.96
C LYS A 591 -36.41 1.87 -7.57
N ILE A 592 -36.81 1.03 -8.52
CA ILE A 592 -37.03 -0.41 -8.31
C ILE A 592 -35.75 -1.08 -7.80
N LEU A 593 -34.61 -0.79 -8.44
CA LEU A 593 -33.33 -1.35 -7.98
C LEU A 593 -32.98 -0.84 -6.57
N THR A 594 -33.24 0.42 -6.23
CA THR A 594 -32.88 0.95 -4.90
C THR A 594 -33.81 0.54 -3.77
N ASP A 595 -35.12 0.44 -4.02
CA ASP A 595 -36.09 0.14 -2.98
C ASP A 595 -36.04 -1.34 -2.56
N ASN A 596 -35.62 -2.24 -3.47
CA ASN A 596 -35.40 -3.65 -3.19
C ASN A 596 -34.06 -3.97 -2.51
N ILE A 597 -33.21 -2.97 -2.23
CA ILE A 597 -31.92 -3.19 -1.53
C ILE A 597 -32.15 -3.73 -0.11
N GLY A 598 -33.24 -3.30 0.55
CA GLY A 598 -33.58 -3.77 1.90
C GLY A 598 -34.01 -5.24 1.97
N ASP A 599 -34.64 -5.75 0.91
CA ASP A 599 -35.18 -7.12 0.86
C ASP A 599 -34.14 -8.18 0.47
N VAL A 600 -33.01 -7.78 -0.12
CA VAL A 600 -32.00 -8.71 -0.70
C VAL A 600 -30.81 -8.98 0.25
N GLY A 601 -30.70 -8.26 1.37
CA GLY A 601 -29.65 -8.48 2.37
C GLY A 601 -28.22 -8.31 1.84
N TYR A 602 -27.23 -8.81 2.60
CA TYR A 602 -25.77 -8.66 2.43
C TYR A 602 -25.15 -9.12 1.08
N GLN A 603 -25.94 -9.38 0.04
CA GLN A 603 -25.47 -9.91 -1.27
C GLN A 603 -25.15 -8.83 -2.32
N VAL A 604 -25.33 -7.54 -2.03
CA VAL A 604 -25.03 -6.45 -2.97
C VAL A 604 -23.65 -5.85 -2.65
N PRO A 605 -22.67 -5.87 -3.57
CA PRO A 605 -21.39 -5.19 -3.37
C PRO A 605 -21.59 -3.70 -3.05
N TYR A 606 -20.94 -3.19 -2.00
CA TYR A 606 -21.09 -1.79 -1.54
C TYR A 606 -20.88 -0.75 -2.66
N ASP A 607 -19.95 -1.01 -3.57
CA ASP A 607 -19.71 -0.17 -4.75
C ASP A 607 -20.96 -0.03 -5.65
N LEU A 608 -21.72 -1.11 -5.84
CA LEU A 608 -22.93 -1.11 -6.65
C LEU A 608 -24.06 -0.34 -5.94
N PHE A 609 -24.19 -0.50 -4.62
CA PHE A 609 -25.10 0.28 -3.77
C PHE A 609 -24.85 1.79 -3.89
N LYS A 610 -23.58 2.21 -3.78
CA LYS A 610 -23.17 3.61 -3.90
C LYS A 610 -23.53 4.20 -5.26
N VAL A 611 -23.24 3.47 -6.34
CA VAL A 611 -23.56 3.89 -7.72
C VAL A 611 -25.07 4.10 -7.92
N LEU A 612 -25.90 3.18 -7.44
CA LEU A 612 -27.37 3.28 -7.58
C LEU A 612 -27.96 4.43 -6.76
N ASN A 613 -27.45 4.68 -5.56
CA ASN A 613 -27.91 5.80 -4.72
C ASN A 613 -27.48 7.17 -5.26
N ASP A 614 -26.28 7.28 -5.81
CA ASP A 614 -25.85 8.51 -6.50
C ASP A 614 -26.79 8.81 -7.67
N LEU A 615 -27.14 7.80 -8.45
CA LEU A 615 -28.09 7.94 -9.56
C LEU A 615 -29.49 8.38 -9.11
N ARG A 616 -29.98 7.85 -7.97
CA ARG A 616 -31.26 8.27 -7.38
C ARG A 616 -31.26 9.75 -6.98
N LYS A 617 -30.19 10.26 -6.37
CA LYS A 617 -30.06 11.68 -5.99
C LYS A 617 -30.14 12.59 -7.22
N TYR A 618 -29.48 12.22 -8.32
CA TYR A 618 -29.52 12.99 -9.57
C TYR A 618 -30.92 12.98 -10.23
N ALA A 619 -31.65 11.87 -10.18
CA ALA A 619 -33.01 11.76 -10.72
C ALA A 619 -34.03 12.68 -10.02
N VAL A 620 -33.91 12.85 -8.68
CA VAL A 620 -34.77 13.74 -7.89
C VAL A 620 -34.56 15.22 -8.22
N VAL A 621 -33.31 15.60 -8.55
CA VAL A 621 -32.95 16.98 -8.92
C VAL A 621 -33.50 17.36 -10.30
N ILE A 622 -33.60 16.42 -11.24
CA ILE A 622 -34.05 16.69 -12.62
C ILE A 622 -35.57 16.81 -12.74
N ASN A 623 -36.34 16.14 -11.87
CA ASN A 623 -37.82 16.25 -11.85
C ASN A 623 -38.33 17.55 -11.21
N LYS A 624 -37.46 18.39 -10.65
CA LYS A 624 -37.77 19.80 -10.31
C LYS A 624 -37.43 20.70 -11.51
N LYS A 625 -38.23 20.64 -12.57
CA LYS A 625 -38.23 21.64 -13.64
C LYS A 625 -39.53 22.43 -13.60
N ASP A 626 -39.58 23.38 -12.69
CA ASP A 626 -40.23 24.69 -12.88
C ASP A 626 -39.66 25.65 -11.82
N PRO A 627 -39.01 26.76 -12.22
CA PRO A 627 -38.62 27.81 -11.30
C PRO A 627 -39.82 28.74 -11.09
N ILE A 628 -40.09 29.06 -9.82
CA ILE A 628 -40.94 30.16 -9.30
C ILE A 628 -42.24 29.68 -8.61
N ASN A 629 -42.29 29.99 -7.30
CA ASN A 629 -43.43 30.14 -6.40
C ASN A 629 -44.23 28.89 -5.98
N ASP A 630 -43.75 28.20 -4.94
CA ASP A 630 -44.64 27.77 -3.86
C ASP A 630 -43.99 28.02 -2.49
N PRO A 631 -44.40 29.05 -1.72
CA PRO A 631 -43.79 29.40 -0.42
C PRO A 631 -43.99 28.35 0.67
N LYS A 632 -44.77 27.28 0.42
CA LYS A 632 -45.07 26.24 1.40
C LYS A 632 -44.12 25.04 1.39
N SER A 633 -43.24 24.88 0.39
CA SER A 633 -42.25 23.78 0.42
C SER A 633 -40.97 24.14 1.17
N ASN A 634 -40.56 25.42 1.15
CA ASN A 634 -39.35 25.85 1.86
C ASN A 634 -39.54 25.91 3.38
N SER A 635 -40.77 26.07 3.88
CA SER A 635 -41.02 26.12 5.33
C SER A 635 -41.00 24.74 5.99
N ALA A 636 -41.37 23.68 5.29
CA ALA A 636 -41.26 22.31 5.80
C ALA A 636 -39.80 21.83 5.81
N ASP A 637 -39.04 22.17 4.76
CA ASP A 637 -37.61 21.87 4.68
C ASP A 637 -36.79 22.71 5.67
N GLU A 638 -37.02 24.02 5.83
CA GLU A 638 -36.36 24.83 6.88
C GLU A 638 -36.79 24.45 8.30
N ALA A 639 -38.04 24.05 8.53
CA ALA A 639 -38.49 23.59 9.85
C ALA A 639 -37.89 22.22 10.21
N ALA A 640 -37.80 21.29 9.25
CA ALA A 640 -37.10 20.02 9.44
C ALA A 640 -35.59 20.22 9.61
N GLU A 641 -35.01 21.17 8.89
CA GLU A 641 -33.58 21.50 8.97
C GLU A 641 -33.23 22.21 10.29
N ASN A 642 -34.09 23.10 10.78
CA ASN A 642 -33.98 23.71 12.09
C ASN A 642 -34.23 22.71 13.23
N ALA A 643 -35.22 21.82 13.11
CA ALA A 643 -35.44 20.73 14.07
C ALA A 643 -34.26 19.74 14.12
N PHE A 644 -33.56 19.55 13.00
CA PHE A 644 -32.36 18.72 12.91
C PHE A 644 -31.11 19.38 13.51
N ILE A 645 -30.97 20.71 13.45
CA ILE A 645 -29.78 21.40 13.98
C ILE A 645 -29.92 21.79 15.45
N HIS A 646 -31.13 22.09 15.93
CA HIS A 646 -31.36 22.61 17.28
C HIS A 646 -30.73 21.77 18.40
N PRO A 647 -30.83 20.42 18.41
CA PRO A 647 -30.23 19.59 19.44
C PRO A 647 -28.70 19.69 19.47
N ILE A 648 -28.08 19.92 18.31
CA ILE A 648 -26.63 20.11 18.18
C ILE A 648 -26.23 21.48 18.72
N LEU A 649 -26.95 22.55 18.37
CA LEU A 649 -26.67 23.90 18.87
C LEU A 649 -26.82 24.02 20.39
N ASP A 650 -27.80 23.35 20.98
CA ASP A 650 -28.00 23.33 22.44
C ASP A 650 -26.84 22.59 23.17
N LEU A 651 -26.35 21.49 22.58
CA LEU A 651 -25.19 20.75 23.10
C LEU A 651 -23.89 21.55 22.97
N LEU A 652 -23.73 22.32 21.91
CA LEU A 652 -22.50 23.04 21.58
C LEU A 652 -22.10 24.09 22.63
N ALA A 653 -23.08 24.78 23.23
CA ALA A 653 -22.80 25.73 24.30
C ALA A 653 -22.18 25.05 25.54
N SER A 654 -22.65 23.84 25.86
CA SER A 654 -22.16 23.05 27.00
C SER A 654 -20.80 22.42 26.70
N ILE A 655 -20.60 21.93 25.47
CA ILE A 655 -19.32 21.37 24.99
C ILE A 655 -18.22 22.45 25.04
N LEU A 656 -18.48 23.64 24.50
CA LEU A 656 -17.55 24.77 24.54
C LEU A 656 -17.14 25.15 25.97
N GLY A 657 -18.10 25.10 26.91
CA GLY A 657 -17.83 25.37 28.31
C GLY A 657 -16.82 24.42 28.98
N VAL A 658 -16.55 23.24 28.39
CA VAL A 658 -15.48 22.34 28.83
C VAL A 658 -14.12 22.80 28.31
N PHE A 659 -14.06 23.24 27.06
CA PHE A 659 -12.82 23.66 26.41
C PHE A 659 -12.36 25.05 26.85
N ASP A 660 -13.28 26.01 27.06
CA ASP A 660 -12.96 27.37 27.52
C ASP A 660 -12.41 27.41 28.96
N ARG A 661 -12.61 26.35 29.76
CA ARG A 661 -12.04 26.23 31.11
C ARG A 661 -10.57 25.77 31.12
N GLN A 662 -10.06 25.27 30.01
CA GLN A 662 -8.65 24.93 29.85
C GLN A 662 -7.92 26.18 29.34
N THR A 663 -7.05 26.73 30.19
CA THR A 663 -6.59 28.14 30.23
C THR A 663 -5.81 28.68 29.03
N VAL A 664 -5.76 27.99 27.88
CA VAL A 664 -4.99 28.40 26.68
C VAL A 664 -5.86 28.57 25.42
N LEU A 665 -7.13 28.13 25.42
CA LEU A 665 -8.00 28.20 24.24
C LEU A 665 -9.32 28.91 24.56
N ARG A 666 -9.57 30.03 23.87
CA ARG A 666 -10.89 30.68 23.80
C ARG A 666 -11.45 30.43 22.41
N ILE A 667 -12.53 29.66 22.31
CA ILE A 667 -13.09 29.27 21.01
C ILE A 667 -14.27 30.19 20.70
N ASP A 668 -14.12 31.05 19.69
CA ASP A 668 -15.19 31.98 19.27
C ASP A 668 -16.39 31.21 18.68
N LYS A 669 -17.57 31.42 19.28
CA LYS A 669 -18.85 30.83 18.85
C LYS A 669 -19.18 31.15 17.38
N LYS A 670 -18.80 32.32 16.87
CA LYS A 670 -19.01 32.68 15.44
C LYS A 670 -18.14 31.85 14.51
N HIS A 671 -16.89 31.60 14.90
CA HIS A 671 -15.95 30.78 14.14
C HIS A 671 -16.41 29.32 14.06
N MET A 672 -16.97 28.79 15.15
CA MET A 672 -17.53 27.43 15.15
C MET A 672 -18.77 27.30 14.26
N LEU A 673 -19.71 28.25 14.31
CA LEU A 673 -20.88 28.26 13.42
C LEU A 673 -20.47 28.33 11.94
N PHE A 674 -19.39 29.05 11.64
CA PHE A 674 -18.82 29.09 10.29
C PHE A 674 -18.21 27.74 9.86
N VAL A 675 -17.44 27.10 10.74
CA VAL A 675 -16.86 25.76 10.50
C VAL A 675 -17.96 24.70 10.30
N LEU A 676 -19.05 24.80 11.05
CA LEU A 676 -20.24 23.95 10.92
C LEU A 676 -20.96 24.15 9.59
N GLY A 677 -21.17 25.40 9.17
CA GLY A 677 -21.74 25.71 7.86
C GLY A 677 -20.91 25.18 6.70
N ARG A 678 -19.57 25.26 6.80
CA ARG A 678 -18.64 24.71 5.80
C ARG A 678 -18.60 23.18 5.75
N TYR A 679 -18.64 22.51 6.91
CA TYR A 679 -18.69 21.06 6.95
C TYR A 679 -19.98 20.53 6.33
N ARG A 680 -21.12 21.14 6.66
CA ARG A 680 -22.43 20.73 6.16
C ARG A 680 -22.61 20.94 4.66
N SER A 681 -22.15 22.08 4.13
CA SER A 681 -22.18 22.35 2.68
C SER A 681 -21.35 21.36 1.87
N SER A 682 -20.32 20.77 2.49
CA SER A 682 -19.44 19.76 1.87
C SER A 682 -19.90 18.31 2.11
N HIS A 683 -20.81 18.08 3.07
CA HIS A 683 -21.23 16.76 3.53
C HIS A 683 -22.75 16.70 3.78
N SER A 684 -23.56 17.03 2.76
CA SER A 684 -25.02 17.15 2.84
C SER A 684 -25.79 15.85 3.17
N GLY A 685 -25.09 14.72 3.36
CA GLY A 685 -25.67 13.42 3.75
C GLY A 685 -25.25 12.89 5.12
N HIS A 686 -24.54 13.68 5.93
CA HIS A 686 -24.06 13.28 7.25
C HIS A 686 -25.17 13.44 8.32
N SER A 687 -25.29 12.45 9.20
CA SER A 687 -26.27 12.45 10.30
C SER A 687 -25.90 13.45 11.41
N GLN A 688 -26.81 13.72 12.35
CA GLN A 688 -26.52 14.58 13.51
C GLN A 688 -25.29 14.10 14.29
N LEU A 689 -25.10 12.78 14.35
CA LEU A 689 -23.96 12.12 15.00
C LEU A 689 -22.64 12.41 14.28
N ASP A 690 -22.64 12.37 12.95
CA ASP A 690 -21.45 12.63 12.12
C ASP A 690 -21.03 14.10 12.17
N ILE A 691 -22.00 15.00 12.32
CA ILE A 691 -21.76 16.43 12.52
C ILE A 691 -21.16 16.66 13.91
N LEU A 692 -21.71 16.03 14.96
CA LEU A 692 -21.18 16.15 16.31
C LEU A 692 -19.76 15.57 16.44
N ARG A 693 -19.48 14.43 15.79
CA ARG A 693 -18.12 13.83 15.72
C ARG A 693 -17.11 14.76 15.09
N PHE A 694 -17.46 15.36 13.95
CA PHE A 694 -16.60 16.34 13.31
C PHE A 694 -16.26 17.51 14.23
N ILE A 695 -17.26 18.04 14.95
CA ILE A 695 -17.03 19.12 15.91
C ILE A 695 -16.10 18.68 17.04
N LEU A 696 -16.35 17.51 17.64
CA LEU A 696 -15.54 16.99 18.73
C LEU A 696 -14.10 16.74 18.30
N SER A 697 -13.91 16.10 17.15
CA SER A 697 -12.60 15.85 16.56
C SER A 697 -11.86 17.17 16.28
N TRP A 698 -12.55 18.15 15.69
CA TRP A 698 -12.01 19.47 15.40
C TRP A 698 -11.60 20.23 16.68
N LEU A 699 -12.46 20.27 17.71
CA LEU A 699 -12.21 20.92 19.00
C LEU A 699 -11.03 20.29 19.74
N LEU A 700 -11.00 18.95 19.82
CA LEU A 700 -9.88 18.21 20.43
C LEU A 700 -8.58 18.35 19.61
N GLY A 701 -8.69 18.61 18.31
CA GLY A 701 -7.56 18.96 17.44
C GLY A 701 -6.91 20.29 17.81
N GLN A 702 -7.67 21.24 18.36
CA GLN A 702 -7.15 22.54 18.80
C GLN A 702 -6.35 22.48 20.11
N VAL A 703 -6.55 21.45 20.93
CA VAL A 703 -5.84 21.29 22.21
C VAL A 703 -4.39 20.86 21.95
N PRO A 704 -3.37 21.59 22.42
CA PRO A 704 -1.98 21.32 22.05
C PRO A 704 -1.33 20.15 22.82
N VAL A 705 -1.82 19.81 24.02
CA VAL A 705 -1.21 18.80 24.90
C VAL A 705 -2.04 17.50 24.96
N PRO A 706 -1.46 16.30 24.77
CA PRO A 706 -2.20 15.02 24.77
C PRO A 706 -2.95 14.74 26.08
N ASN A 707 -2.36 15.05 27.23
CA ASN A 707 -2.99 14.83 28.54
C ASN A 707 -4.23 15.73 28.74
N GLN A 708 -4.21 16.96 28.22
CA GLN A 708 -5.36 17.87 28.27
C GLN A 708 -6.53 17.42 27.38
N LYS A 709 -6.24 16.73 26.27
CA LYS A 709 -7.27 16.09 25.42
C LYS A 709 -7.99 14.96 26.15
N SER A 710 -7.26 14.18 26.94
CA SER A 710 -7.83 13.12 27.77
C SER A 710 -8.75 13.70 28.86
N ASP A 711 -8.32 14.79 29.52
CA ASP A 711 -9.14 15.50 30.50
C ASP A 711 -10.40 16.11 29.88
N CYS A 712 -10.31 16.71 28.68
CA CYS A 712 -11.48 17.16 27.91
C CYS A 712 -12.45 16.02 27.64
N LEU A 713 -11.95 14.87 27.19
CA LEU A 713 -12.78 13.70 26.88
C LEU A 713 -13.44 13.11 28.13
N GLN A 714 -12.77 13.12 29.29
CA GLN A 714 -13.36 12.71 30.56
C GLN A 714 -14.46 13.68 31.02
N GLN A 715 -14.21 14.99 30.96
CA GLN A 715 -15.19 16.02 31.29
C GLN A 715 -16.40 15.99 30.35
N LEU A 716 -16.19 15.75 29.06
CA LEU A 716 -17.26 15.56 28.08
C LEU A 716 -18.04 14.27 28.32
N THR A 717 -17.39 13.21 28.82
CA THR A 717 -18.07 11.95 29.19
C THR A 717 -19.05 12.20 30.35
N ILE A 718 -18.68 13.04 31.33
CA ILE A 718 -19.58 13.46 32.42
C ILE A 718 -20.77 14.28 31.88
N LEU A 719 -20.56 15.17 30.90
CA LEU A 719 -21.66 15.91 30.26
C LEU A 719 -22.57 15.02 29.40
N SER A 720 -22.07 13.88 28.92
CA SER A 720 -22.79 12.98 28.01
C SER A 720 -23.90 12.15 28.67
N GLU A 721 -23.90 12.05 30.01
CA GLU A 721 -24.94 11.32 30.75
C GLU A 721 -26.36 11.89 30.55
N ARG A 722 -26.47 13.13 30.06
CA ARG A 722 -27.74 13.84 29.83
C ARG A 722 -28.15 13.89 28.35
N SER A 723 -27.36 13.34 27.43
CA SER A 723 -27.69 13.31 26.00
C SER A 723 -27.15 12.06 25.29
N PRO A 724 -28.03 11.15 24.83
CA PRO A 724 -27.60 9.92 24.16
C PRO A 724 -26.86 10.19 22.83
N LEU A 725 -27.12 11.34 22.18
CA LEU A 725 -26.46 11.74 20.95
C LEU A 725 -24.99 12.14 21.18
N LEU A 726 -24.71 12.86 22.28
CA LEU A 726 -23.34 13.20 22.68
C LEU A 726 -22.59 11.96 23.18
N GLN A 727 -23.27 11.06 23.89
CA GLN A 727 -22.69 9.80 24.35
C GLN A 727 -22.27 8.91 23.18
N ALA A 728 -23.14 8.76 22.17
CA ALA A 728 -22.80 8.03 20.94
C ALA A 728 -21.66 8.69 20.17
N ALA A 729 -21.62 10.03 20.09
CA ALA A 729 -20.56 10.77 19.39
C ALA A 729 -19.20 10.63 20.09
N ILE A 730 -19.17 10.72 21.42
CA ILE A 730 -17.94 10.52 22.21
C ILE A 730 -17.48 9.07 22.14
N GLN A 731 -18.40 8.10 22.20
CA GLN A 731 -18.04 6.69 22.08
C GLN A 731 -17.48 6.40 20.69
N GLN A 732 -18.08 6.95 19.63
CA GLN A 732 -17.57 6.82 18.27
C GLN A 732 -16.31 7.63 18.00
N GLU A 733 -16.06 8.75 18.67
CA GLU A 733 -14.78 9.49 18.60
C GLU A 733 -13.68 8.77 19.37
N LYS A 734 -14.00 8.14 20.52
CA LYS A 734 -13.09 7.22 21.22
C LYS A 734 -12.76 6.02 20.34
N LEU A 735 -13.77 5.38 19.73
CA LEU A 735 -13.60 4.29 18.76
C LEU A 735 -12.86 4.76 17.51
N GLN A 736 -13.14 5.94 16.97
CA GLN A 736 -12.49 6.48 15.79
C GLN A 736 -11.04 6.84 16.08
N ARG A 737 -10.69 7.30 17.28
CA ARG A 737 -9.27 7.49 17.67
C ARG A 737 -8.55 6.18 17.94
N ILE A 738 -9.25 5.18 18.45
CA ILE A 738 -8.77 3.79 18.48
C ILE A 738 -8.53 3.33 17.02
N MET A 739 -9.45 3.61 16.09
CA MET A 739 -9.37 3.26 14.67
C MET A 739 -8.43 4.14 13.84
N GLU A 740 -8.17 5.39 14.20
CA GLU A 740 -7.23 6.34 13.55
C GLU A 740 -5.81 6.10 14.04
N GLN A 741 -5.64 5.48 15.21
CA GLN A 741 -4.39 4.83 15.60
C GLN A 741 -4.18 3.49 14.89
N ASP A 742 -5.24 2.88 14.34
CA ASP A 742 -5.22 1.60 13.60
C ASP A 742 -5.33 1.74 12.05
N ASN A 743 -5.48 2.94 11.46
CA ASN A 743 -5.77 3.11 10.02
C ASN A 743 -4.63 3.61 9.13
N ASP A 744 -3.40 3.67 9.62
CA ASP A 744 -2.22 3.65 8.76
C ASP A 744 -1.52 2.30 8.94
N ASN A 745 -2.06 1.26 8.31
CA ASN A 745 -1.35 0.19 7.61
C ASN A 745 -2.27 -1.01 7.37
N ASP A 746 -2.71 -1.17 6.12
CA ASP A 746 -3.20 -2.45 5.61
C ASP A 746 -2.16 -3.54 5.89
N GLU A 747 -2.64 -4.71 6.32
CA GLU A 747 -1.90 -5.93 6.62
C GLU A 747 -0.80 -6.23 5.59
N VAL A 748 0.46 -6.09 6.02
CA VAL A 748 1.51 -6.99 5.56
C VAL A 748 1.80 -7.89 6.75
N ALA A 749 1.23 -9.09 6.74
CA ALA A 749 1.74 -10.16 7.58
C ALA A 749 3.25 -10.30 7.27
N ASP A 750 4.09 -9.95 8.25
CA ASP A 750 5.54 -10.11 8.25
C ASP A 750 5.86 -11.62 8.27
N ILE A 751 5.53 -12.33 7.19
CA ILE A 751 5.90 -13.71 6.94
C ILE A 751 7.17 -13.66 6.09
N ASN A 752 8.27 -14.26 6.56
CA ASN A 752 9.57 -14.31 5.92
C ASN A 752 10.42 -13.01 5.96
N THR A 753 10.35 -12.22 7.04
CA THR A 753 11.25 -11.08 7.26
C THR A 753 12.20 -11.31 8.43
N PHE A 754 13.47 -10.90 8.24
CA PHE A 754 14.50 -10.92 9.28
C PHE A 754 14.57 -9.57 9.98
N ARG A 755 14.60 -9.57 11.32
CA ARG A 755 14.70 -8.36 12.15
C ARG A 755 15.86 -8.49 13.13
N GLU A 756 16.75 -7.51 13.14
CA GLU A 756 17.84 -7.44 14.10
C GLU A 756 17.32 -6.94 15.46
N VAL A 757 17.76 -7.59 16.54
CA VAL A 757 17.44 -7.23 17.92
C VAL A 757 18.73 -7.23 18.75
N HIS A 758 18.93 -6.22 19.59
CA HIS A 758 20.16 -6.07 20.38
C HIS A 758 20.06 -6.64 21.80
N ASN A 759 18.89 -7.16 22.15
CA ASN A 759 18.55 -7.66 23.48
C ASN A 759 18.08 -9.13 23.43
N ALA A 760 18.51 -9.89 22.42
CA ALA A 760 18.11 -11.27 22.16
C ALA A 760 18.39 -12.23 23.34
N GLY A 761 19.42 -11.90 24.12
CA GLY A 761 19.83 -12.65 25.30
C GLY A 761 18.79 -12.75 26.42
N VAL A 762 17.75 -11.90 26.39
CA VAL A 762 16.60 -11.97 27.31
C VAL A 762 15.94 -13.35 27.35
N ILE A 763 16.10 -14.16 26.30
CA ILE A 763 15.57 -15.52 26.25
C ILE A 763 16.06 -16.41 27.41
N LEU A 764 17.27 -16.14 27.94
CA LEU A 764 17.82 -16.87 29.09
C LEU A 764 17.04 -16.64 30.37
N ILE A 765 16.38 -15.48 30.49
CA ILE A 765 15.58 -15.13 31.66
C ILE A 765 14.07 -15.24 31.38
N ALA A 766 13.68 -15.57 30.15
CA ALA A 766 12.29 -15.66 29.72
C ALA A 766 11.48 -16.67 30.55
N ALA A 767 12.09 -17.81 30.94
CA ALA A 767 11.46 -18.82 31.78
C ALA A 767 10.97 -18.30 33.15
N TYR A 768 11.54 -17.20 33.63
CA TYR A 768 11.22 -16.60 34.93
C TYR A 768 10.19 -15.46 34.82
N LEU A 769 9.93 -14.94 33.61
CA LEU A 769 9.02 -13.81 33.39
C LEU A 769 7.58 -14.07 33.85
N PRO A 770 6.97 -15.26 33.63
CA PRO A 770 5.61 -15.52 34.11
C PRO A 770 5.48 -15.44 35.63
N ARG A 771 6.48 -15.95 36.36
CA ARG A 771 6.50 -15.87 37.81
C ARG A 771 6.70 -14.44 38.30
N LEU A 772 7.58 -13.68 37.65
CA LEU A 772 7.77 -12.26 37.95
C LEU A 772 6.47 -11.47 37.78
N PHE A 773 5.78 -11.64 36.65
CA PHE A 773 4.52 -10.95 36.37
C PHE A 773 3.40 -11.36 37.32
N SER A 774 3.37 -12.63 37.75
CA SER A 774 2.42 -13.08 38.78
C SER A 774 2.69 -12.43 40.14
N ILE A 775 3.95 -12.34 40.59
CA ILE A 775 4.31 -11.70 41.86
C ILE A 775 3.94 -10.21 41.84
N LEU A 776 4.18 -9.53 40.73
CA LEU A 776 3.83 -8.11 40.54
C LEU A 776 2.35 -7.86 40.25
N LYS A 777 1.52 -8.90 40.23
CA LYS A 777 0.07 -8.83 39.91
C LYS A 777 -0.19 -8.19 38.54
N TYR A 778 0.67 -8.46 37.57
CA TYR A 778 0.48 -8.08 36.17
C TYR A 778 -0.39 -9.09 35.43
N THR A 779 -0.33 -10.34 35.88
CA THR A 779 -1.08 -11.46 35.30
C THR A 779 -1.91 -12.19 36.35
N GLU A 780 -3.15 -12.52 36.00
CA GLU A 780 -4.06 -13.39 36.76
C GLU A 780 -4.50 -14.54 35.85
N ASN A 781 -4.53 -15.77 36.37
CA ASN A 781 -4.88 -16.98 35.60
C ASN A 781 -4.10 -17.16 34.29
N GLY A 782 -2.83 -16.72 34.26
CA GLY A 782 -1.95 -16.86 33.10
C GLY A 782 -2.23 -15.90 31.95
N GLN A 783 -3.01 -14.85 32.17
CA GLN A 783 -3.25 -13.76 31.21
C GLN A 783 -2.99 -12.40 31.88
N PHE A 784 -2.65 -11.37 31.10
CA PHE A 784 -2.46 -10.02 31.62
C PHE A 784 -3.79 -9.41 32.12
N CYS A 785 -3.78 -8.80 33.30
CA CYS A 785 -4.98 -8.22 33.92
C CYS A 785 -5.57 -7.06 33.09
N ASN A 786 -4.70 -6.25 32.49
CA ASN A 786 -5.08 -5.17 31.59
C ASN A 786 -3.90 -4.77 30.69
N GLN A 787 -4.20 -3.92 29.72
CA GLN A 787 -3.24 -3.44 28.72
C GLN A 787 -2.13 -2.55 29.31
N GLU A 788 -2.40 -1.85 30.42
CA GLU A 788 -1.43 -1.02 31.13
C GLU A 788 -0.33 -1.90 31.76
N LYS A 789 -0.72 -2.96 32.48
CA LYS A 789 0.22 -3.91 33.10
C LYS A 789 1.05 -4.65 32.06
N GLN A 790 0.47 -4.95 30.91
CA GLN A 790 1.18 -5.51 29.76
C GLN A 790 2.24 -4.54 29.21
N ILE A 791 1.93 -3.24 29.10
CA ILE A 791 2.89 -2.21 28.69
C ILE A 791 4.00 -2.07 29.74
N ARG A 792 3.65 -2.01 31.03
CA ARG A 792 4.64 -1.97 32.12
C ARG A 792 5.60 -3.16 32.08
N ALA A 793 5.11 -4.35 31.70
CA ALA A 793 5.94 -5.55 31.54
C ALA A 793 7.02 -5.38 30.47
N VAL A 794 6.75 -4.68 29.36
CA VAL A 794 7.74 -4.40 28.31
C VAL A 794 8.92 -3.58 28.86
N PHE A 795 8.61 -2.51 29.59
CA PHE A 795 9.62 -1.65 30.21
C PHE A 795 10.38 -2.37 31.33
N LEU A 796 9.68 -3.23 32.09
CA LEU A 796 10.30 -4.05 33.13
C LEU A 796 11.32 -5.06 32.57
N ILE A 797 10.99 -5.70 31.44
CA ILE A 797 11.93 -6.58 30.72
C ILE A 797 13.16 -5.79 30.28
N GLN A 798 12.98 -4.58 29.75
CA GLN A 798 14.10 -3.74 29.33
C GLN A 798 14.99 -3.34 30.52
N TYR A 799 14.39 -3.02 31.66
CA TYR A 799 15.10 -2.76 32.92
C TYR A 799 15.94 -3.97 33.38
N LEU A 800 15.41 -5.20 33.25
CA LEU A 800 16.18 -6.41 33.59
C LEU A 800 17.48 -6.53 32.76
N ILE A 801 17.46 -6.09 31.50
CA ILE A 801 18.56 -6.23 30.55
C ILE A 801 19.59 -5.11 30.69
N PHE A 802 19.14 -3.87 30.86
CA PHE A 802 20.01 -2.67 30.77
C PHE A 802 20.11 -1.88 32.09
N GLY A 803 19.15 -2.02 33.00
CA GLY A 803 19.18 -1.37 34.32
C GLY A 803 18.77 0.10 34.37
N ASN A 804 18.51 0.74 33.23
CA ASN A 804 17.93 2.10 33.15
C ASN A 804 16.40 2.04 33.00
N THR A 805 15.72 3.18 33.11
CA THR A 805 14.25 3.32 33.07
C THR A 805 13.72 4.04 31.82
N GLU A 806 14.59 4.57 30.96
CA GLU A 806 14.22 5.31 29.74
C GLU A 806 14.81 4.64 28.51
N TYR A 807 13.96 4.30 27.53
CA TYR A 807 14.38 3.69 26.27
C TYR A 807 13.50 4.12 25.11
N PRO A 808 14.08 4.33 23.91
CA PRO A 808 13.30 4.59 22.72
C PRO A 808 12.55 3.33 22.26
N GLU A 809 11.34 3.50 21.75
CA GLU A 809 10.43 2.39 21.42
C GLU A 809 11.02 1.35 20.46
N HIS A 810 11.89 1.75 19.54
CA HIS A 810 12.51 0.84 18.57
C HIS A 810 13.40 -0.23 19.22
N GLU A 811 13.93 0.02 20.42
CA GLU A 811 14.70 -0.98 21.19
C GLU A 811 13.80 -1.99 21.92
N LEU A 812 12.50 -1.73 22.02
CA LEU A 812 11.53 -2.56 22.75
C LEU A 812 10.86 -3.63 21.89
N TYR A 813 11.26 -3.75 20.62
CA TYR A 813 10.64 -4.65 19.64
C TYR A 813 10.51 -6.08 20.14
N PHE A 814 11.59 -6.68 20.64
CA PHE A 814 11.56 -8.06 21.12
C PHE A 814 10.74 -8.23 22.41
N ASN A 815 10.75 -7.20 23.27
CA ASN A 815 9.99 -7.21 24.52
C ASN A 815 8.47 -7.15 24.27
N LYS A 816 8.03 -6.47 23.20
CA LYS A 816 6.63 -6.49 22.76
C LYS A 816 6.19 -7.91 22.39
N ILE A 817 7.04 -8.64 21.66
CA ILE A 817 6.77 -10.03 21.26
C ILE A 817 6.64 -10.94 22.49
N LEU A 818 7.56 -10.82 23.46
CA LEU A 818 7.54 -11.63 24.69
C LEU A 818 6.32 -11.35 25.59
N THR A 819 5.76 -10.15 25.52
CA THR A 819 4.58 -9.74 26.31
C THR A 819 3.27 -9.93 25.55
N GLY A 820 3.30 -10.36 24.29
CA GLY A 820 2.10 -10.47 23.44
C GLY A 820 1.49 -9.11 23.09
N ILE A 821 2.28 -8.03 23.16
CA ILE A 821 1.88 -6.73 22.63
C ILE A 821 2.07 -6.75 21.12
N ARG A 822 1.03 -6.33 20.39
CA ARG A 822 1.13 -6.13 18.95
C ARG A 822 2.27 -5.17 18.63
N ILE A 823 3.09 -5.51 17.64
CA ILE A 823 4.33 -4.78 17.30
C ILE A 823 4.03 -3.32 16.91
N ASP A 824 2.90 -3.10 16.25
CA ASP A 824 2.36 -1.81 15.77
C ASP A 824 1.84 -0.89 16.89
N LYS A 825 1.55 -1.43 18.07
CA LYS A 825 1.05 -0.65 19.20
C LYS A 825 2.13 0.29 19.75
N ALA A 826 1.91 1.59 19.60
CA ALA A 826 2.77 2.63 20.15
C ALA A 826 2.91 2.50 21.68
N LEU A 827 4.14 2.60 22.18
CA LEU A 827 4.43 2.63 23.61
C LEU A 827 4.79 4.06 24.05
N PRO A 828 4.54 4.43 25.32
CA PRO A 828 5.02 5.71 25.85
C PRO A 828 6.55 5.79 25.75
N ASN A 829 7.12 6.96 25.46
CA ASN A 829 8.58 7.11 25.33
C ASN A 829 9.35 6.90 26.65
N SER A 830 8.66 6.96 27.79
CA SER A 830 9.20 6.62 29.10
C SER A 830 8.07 6.11 30.00
N LEU A 831 8.41 5.22 30.91
CA LEU A 831 7.50 4.70 31.93
C LEU A 831 8.27 4.50 33.22
N ASP A 832 7.85 5.22 34.26
CA ASP A 832 8.49 5.12 35.57
C ASP A 832 8.09 3.80 36.26
N LEU A 833 9.11 2.96 36.48
CA LEU A 833 8.98 1.74 37.27
C LEU A 833 8.98 2.09 38.76
N THR A 834 8.14 1.41 39.53
CA THR A 834 8.09 1.62 40.99
C THR A 834 9.32 1.00 41.66
N LYS A 835 9.64 1.46 42.87
CA LYS A 835 10.74 0.88 43.67
C LYS A 835 10.53 -0.61 43.93
N GLU A 836 9.29 -1.01 44.19
CA GLU A 836 8.90 -2.40 44.39
C GLU A 836 9.18 -3.25 43.14
N GLU A 837 8.78 -2.77 41.95
CA GLU A 837 9.02 -3.47 40.69
C GLU A 837 10.52 -3.67 40.41
N MET A 838 11.34 -2.64 40.68
CA MET A 838 12.79 -2.71 40.53
C MET A 838 13.43 -3.68 41.54
N GLU A 839 12.96 -3.67 42.79
CA GLU A 839 13.47 -4.55 43.83
C GLU A 839 13.18 -6.03 43.53
N VAL A 840 11.94 -6.36 43.19
CA VAL A 840 11.54 -7.73 42.80
C VAL A 840 12.31 -8.19 41.55
N SER A 841 12.53 -7.30 40.58
CA SER A 841 13.33 -7.59 39.38
C SER A 841 14.79 -7.93 39.71
N ASN A 842 15.42 -7.16 40.61
CA ASN A 842 16.79 -7.42 41.04
C ASN A 842 16.91 -8.71 41.86
N GLN A 843 15.91 -9.02 42.69
CA GLN A 843 15.83 -10.30 43.41
C GLN A 843 15.71 -11.49 42.46
N MET A 844 14.93 -11.37 41.38
CA MET A 844 14.87 -12.39 40.33
C MET A 844 16.24 -12.62 39.68
N LEU A 845 16.93 -11.55 39.28
CA LEU A 845 18.28 -11.69 38.68
C LEU A 845 19.28 -12.32 39.65
N ALA A 846 19.23 -11.96 40.94
CA ALA A 846 20.07 -12.58 41.97
C ALA A 846 19.78 -14.09 42.12
N SER A 847 18.51 -14.50 42.07
CA SER A 847 18.12 -15.92 42.08
C SER A 847 18.63 -16.68 40.86
N ILE A 848 18.68 -16.06 39.69
CA ILE A 848 19.23 -16.67 38.47
C ILE A 848 20.73 -16.91 38.61
N LEU A 849 21.47 -15.98 39.20
CA LEU A 849 22.92 -16.16 39.47
C LEU A 849 23.19 -17.32 40.45
N MET A 850 22.30 -17.56 41.43
CA MET A 850 22.43 -18.70 42.33
C MET A 850 22.30 -20.05 41.59
N HIS A 851 21.42 -20.12 40.60
CA HIS A 851 21.25 -21.32 39.77
C HIS A 851 22.31 -21.45 38.66
N TRP A 852 22.90 -20.33 38.21
CA TRP A 852 23.97 -20.30 37.21
C TRP A 852 25.29 -19.80 37.81
N GLN A 853 25.85 -20.61 38.70
CA GLN A 853 27.02 -20.29 39.55
C GLN A 853 28.30 -19.86 38.80
N LYS A 854 28.34 -20.03 37.48
CA LYS A 854 29.46 -19.59 36.62
C LYS A 854 29.46 -18.08 36.36
N VAL A 855 28.33 -17.40 36.53
CA VAL A 855 28.21 -15.95 36.42
C VAL A 855 28.05 -15.36 37.82
N LYS A 856 28.92 -14.42 38.21
CA LYS A 856 29.00 -13.96 39.62
C LYS A 856 28.24 -12.67 39.93
N THR A 857 27.95 -11.84 38.92
CA THR A 857 27.32 -10.52 39.13
C THR A 857 26.22 -10.25 38.11
N ILE A 858 25.26 -9.39 38.48
CA ILE A 858 24.17 -8.97 37.58
C ILE A 858 24.75 -8.20 36.37
N GLY A 859 25.79 -7.40 36.56
CA GLY A 859 26.48 -6.71 35.46
C GLY A 859 27.06 -7.70 34.44
N ALA A 860 27.75 -8.75 34.91
CA ALA A 860 28.29 -9.79 34.04
C ALA A 860 27.19 -10.57 33.30
N LEU A 861 26.04 -10.81 33.95
CA LEU A 861 24.88 -11.41 33.31
C LEU A 861 24.32 -10.49 32.21
N ARG A 862 24.19 -9.19 32.49
CA ARG A 862 23.67 -8.19 31.55
C ARG A 862 24.57 -8.03 30.32
N GLU A 863 25.81 -7.60 30.52
CA GLU A 863 26.76 -7.30 29.44
C GLU A 863 27.24 -8.56 28.70
N GLY A 864 27.39 -9.66 29.44
CA GLY A 864 27.86 -10.93 28.90
C GLY A 864 26.77 -11.68 28.14
N PHE A 865 25.55 -11.74 28.67
CA PHE A 865 24.55 -12.68 28.17
C PHE A 865 23.20 -12.06 27.80
N LEU A 866 22.72 -10.99 28.45
CA LEU A 866 21.40 -10.41 28.10
C LEU A 866 21.47 -9.41 26.95
N GLN A 867 22.53 -8.60 26.89
CA GLN A 867 22.78 -7.59 25.87
C GLN A 867 23.47 -8.21 24.64
N ARG A 868 22.79 -9.18 24.03
CA ARG A 868 23.28 -9.91 22.85
C ARG A 868 22.48 -9.54 21.62
N GLY A 869 23.22 -9.26 20.54
CA GLY A 869 22.68 -9.18 19.18
C GLY A 869 22.12 -10.52 18.74
N GLY A 870 21.03 -10.46 17.99
CA GLY A 870 20.41 -11.62 17.37
C GLY A 870 19.51 -11.22 16.22
N LEU A 871 19.17 -12.22 15.41
CA LEU A 871 18.32 -12.10 14.25
C LEU A 871 17.03 -12.89 14.50
N LEU A 872 15.90 -12.21 14.48
CA LEU A 872 14.58 -12.80 14.60
C LEU A 872 13.98 -13.00 13.20
N TYR A 873 13.53 -14.21 12.91
CA TYR A 873 12.89 -14.59 11.66
C TYR A 873 11.49 -15.12 11.91
N THR A 874 10.49 -14.54 11.26
CA THR A 874 9.09 -14.96 11.39
C THR A 874 8.73 -15.95 10.28
N LYS A 875 8.43 -17.19 10.66
CA LYS A 875 8.03 -18.27 9.75
C LYS A 875 6.69 -18.85 10.22
N ASP A 876 5.62 -18.51 9.51
CA ASP A 876 4.26 -18.96 9.83
C ASP A 876 3.89 -18.71 11.32
N ASP A 877 3.69 -19.78 12.09
CA ASP A 877 3.33 -19.79 13.53
C ASP A 877 4.56 -19.83 14.49
N VAL A 878 5.77 -19.77 13.95
CA VAL A 878 7.03 -19.91 14.68
C VAL A 878 7.95 -18.71 14.45
N LEU A 879 8.63 -18.27 15.51
CA LEU A 879 9.66 -17.24 15.49
C LEU A 879 11.02 -17.88 15.74
N GLU A 880 11.89 -17.89 14.75
CA GLU A 880 13.26 -18.39 14.87
C GLU A 880 14.18 -17.25 15.32
N LEU A 881 14.79 -17.37 16.50
CA LEU A 881 15.75 -16.41 17.04
C LEU A 881 17.16 -16.99 16.94
N SER A 882 18.01 -16.41 16.10
CA SER A 882 19.44 -16.75 16.02
C SER A 882 20.26 -15.74 16.79
N ILE A 883 21.03 -16.17 17.79
CA ILE A 883 21.79 -15.27 18.67
C ILE A 883 23.26 -15.28 18.24
N ASP A 884 23.90 -14.11 18.22
CA ASP A 884 25.33 -14.00 17.92
C ASP A 884 26.13 -14.87 18.90
N GLN A 885 27.15 -15.56 18.41
CA GLN A 885 28.01 -16.39 19.26
C GLN A 885 29.25 -15.63 19.76
N LYS A 886 29.68 -15.89 20.99
CA LYS A 886 30.93 -15.38 21.58
C LYS A 886 31.70 -16.49 22.28
N ALA A 887 33.01 -16.27 22.50
CA ALA A 887 33.91 -17.29 23.05
C ALA A 887 33.49 -17.84 24.43
N PHE A 888 32.78 -17.05 25.24
CA PHE A 888 32.31 -17.45 26.56
C PHE A 888 30.92 -18.13 26.54
N ASP A 889 30.29 -18.34 25.39
CA ASP A 889 29.00 -19.03 25.27
C ASP A 889 29.08 -20.51 25.65
N MET A 890 30.30 -21.05 25.83
CA MET A 890 30.53 -22.33 26.52
C MET A 890 29.93 -22.39 27.94
N LEU A 891 29.64 -21.24 28.56
CA LEU A 891 29.00 -21.19 29.87
C LEU A 891 27.50 -21.49 29.81
N LEU A 892 26.88 -21.48 28.62
CA LEU A 892 25.47 -21.86 28.42
C LEU A 892 25.23 -23.36 28.68
N ASP A 893 26.26 -24.18 28.57
CA ASP A 893 26.20 -25.62 28.85
C ASP A 893 25.89 -25.91 30.33
N TYR A 894 26.00 -24.89 31.19
CA TYR A 894 25.72 -24.95 32.63
C TYR A 894 24.34 -24.35 33.01
N VAL A 895 23.52 -23.97 32.03
CA VAL A 895 22.15 -23.48 32.28
C VAL A 895 21.21 -24.68 32.40
N SER A 896 20.55 -24.82 33.56
CA SER A 896 19.73 -26.00 33.89
C SER A 896 18.26 -25.90 33.47
N TRP A 897 17.85 -24.80 32.84
CA TRP A 897 16.47 -24.56 32.40
C TRP A 897 16.37 -24.37 30.89
N ASN A 898 15.16 -24.59 30.36
CA ASN A 898 14.91 -24.45 28.93
C ASN A 898 14.82 -22.97 28.53
N TYR A 899 15.68 -22.57 27.58
CA TYR A 899 15.62 -21.29 26.88
C TYR A 899 15.54 -21.45 25.35
N LYS A 900 15.57 -22.70 24.84
CA LYS A 900 15.54 -23.00 23.40
C LYS A 900 14.13 -22.90 22.82
N THR A 901 13.11 -23.09 23.63
CA THR A 901 11.71 -23.01 23.18
C THR A 901 10.88 -22.24 24.19
N ILE A 902 10.37 -21.07 23.80
CA ILE A 902 9.55 -20.20 24.65
C ILE A 902 8.17 -20.01 24.02
N ARG A 903 7.13 -20.29 24.81
CA ARG A 903 5.74 -19.96 24.48
C ARG A 903 4.99 -19.66 25.79
N PHE A 904 4.55 -18.42 25.97
CA PHE A 904 3.68 -18.06 27.08
C PHE A 904 2.20 -18.17 26.69
N GLN A 905 1.31 -18.25 27.68
CA GLN A 905 -0.14 -18.38 27.44
C GLN A 905 -0.77 -17.16 26.74
N TRP A 906 -0.14 -15.99 26.86
CA TRP A 906 -0.53 -14.74 26.18
C TRP A 906 0.16 -14.53 24.83
N MET A 907 0.96 -15.50 24.36
CA MET A 907 1.65 -15.41 23.07
C MET A 907 0.95 -16.26 22.01
N GLU A 908 0.83 -15.70 20.82
CA GLU A 908 0.28 -16.40 19.65
C GLU A 908 1.30 -17.36 19.04
N LYS A 909 2.59 -16.97 18.98
CA LYS A 909 3.66 -17.71 18.30
C LYS A 909 4.67 -18.31 19.27
N THR A 910 5.27 -19.42 18.88
CA THR A 910 6.36 -20.07 19.63
C THR A 910 7.71 -19.50 19.19
N ILE A 911 8.58 -19.14 20.13
CA ILE A 911 9.96 -18.73 19.82
C ILE A 911 10.86 -19.97 19.92
N LEU A 912 11.53 -20.30 18.81
CA LEU A 912 12.62 -21.28 18.75
C LEU A 912 13.95 -20.54 18.71
N THR A 913 14.81 -20.80 19.68
CA THR A 913 16.09 -20.11 19.82
C THR A 913 17.22 -21.02 19.39
N ASN A 914 17.97 -20.54 18.41
CA ASN A 914 19.25 -21.10 18.00
C ASN A 914 20.38 -20.31 18.67
N TRP A 915 20.90 -20.86 19.77
CA TRP A 915 22.07 -20.36 20.47
C TRP A 915 22.99 -21.55 20.75
N ARG A 916 24.02 -21.67 19.90
CA ARG A 916 24.91 -22.83 19.71
C ARG A 916 24.28 -24.06 19.08
#